data_AF-A0A1S1QHH8-F1
#
_entry.id   AF-A0A1S1QHH8-F1
#
_cell.length_a   1.000
_cell.length_b   1.000
_cell.length_c   1.000
_cell.angle_alpha   90.00
_cell.angle_beta   90.00
_cell.angle_gamma   90.00
#
_symmetry.space_group_name_H-M   'P 1'
#
loop_
_entity.id
_entity.type
_entity.pdbx_description
1 polymer ?
#
loop_
_entity_poly.entity_id
_entity_poly.type
_entity_poly.pdbx_seq_one_letter_code
_entity_poly.pdbx_strand_id
1 'polypeptide(L)'
;MTDAVGAQDPPGAPGPLGAPGPLGAPVRRREDDRLLRGHGRFVADIRLPGQLTAVFVRSRRTHAVLRAVDVTAARRDPRTVAVVTAADFPDGPPLLPSASGPVPGLVSAQPALAIDRVRYVGEPVAVVVAADRYIAEDIAELVTVDYEPLPAVVDLDTALRPDAPVLHPEDGRAGGGVPAGAGGEADGFPGRPSPANVEQVVRAVRGDVVAALAAAPCTFSVRLSLARQAGTPLETRGLVAAWDATAGRLTLWTSTQIPHGVKDAVRTALGLPADAVRVVLPDVGGAFGTKMQPYPEEFVVAWLSRRLGRPVAWAEDRAEHLVATTHGRDQRHDVEVGHDADGRILAVRDRIASDIGAYSFTNAASEAIGTPAAVPGPYRVPAYAAESLAVFTNKTPSGSFRGVGVAPATFVMERIIDLVAARVGADPAEVRLRNLVGPEQMPFDSGTTLHLSAVSIPWPPYDSGDYPALLRRALELAGYEELRREQARRRSATDTATATDADGPGRWPLGIGLGMFVEPSGGGTAELSRVRVDEEGTVEVTAGIAPSGQGHETMLAQIVADELRLPVEDVVVRLGDTDRVRWGAGTMASRSASVGGGAARLAARELRGRALRVAASLLGVPVTDVTLTGTGFARTDGTGPVLPWREVARAHRRADPDRPAGSDDGGRTEAETGTGTTGEGAQTGERELAAEVEFRPAGTPFGYGVHVSVVEVDPGTGAVVPLRHLALDDCGTVVNPLLLAGQVHGGIGFAIGDALLGSVRYTPDGAPVDPAAGYPLPTASGMPAQLRVHHADVPARTPWNADGVKGAGEGGVIGGTAAIANAVADAIAAAAGTPRPPVPDPQAADPGTVTRLPLTPPEVLRLLSLRRAVTSTGGRRPLTGPATEEED
;
A
#
# COMPACT_ATOMS: atom_id res chain seq x y z
N MET A 1 18.19 -26.89 -17.43
CA MET A 1 17.72 -28.04 -18.22
C MET A 1 16.63 -28.70 -17.39
N THR A 2 15.49 -28.92 -18.05
CA THR A 2 14.19 -29.37 -17.55
C THR A 2 14.22 -30.77 -16.93
N ASP A 3 13.17 -31.07 -16.16
CA ASP A 3 12.76 -32.36 -15.53
C ASP A 3 13.07 -32.44 -14.03
N ALA A 4 12.18 -32.82 -13.10
CA ALA A 4 10.78 -33.23 -13.13
C ALA A 4 10.18 -32.99 -11.72
N VAL A 5 9.00 -32.38 -11.62
CA VAL A 5 8.23 -32.31 -10.37
C VAL A 5 7.12 -33.35 -10.48
N GLY A 6 7.26 -34.46 -9.75
CA GLY A 6 6.26 -35.50 -9.66
C GLY A 6 5.07 -35.03 -8.82
N ALA A 7 3.91 -34.92 -9.46
CA ALA A 7 2.62 -34.83 -8.78
C ALA A 7 2.22 -36.23 -8.31
N GLN A 8 1.90 -36.38 -7.03
CA GLN A 8 1.15 -37.53 -6.51
C GLN A 8 -0.22 -37.03 -6.03
N ASP A 9 -1.28 -37.61 -6.59
CA ASP A 9 -2.67 -37.33 -6.22
C ASP A 9 -3.00 -37.90 -4.83
N PRO A 10 -3.74 -37.18 -3.96
CA PRO A 10 -4.31 -37.74 -2.74
C PRO A 10 -5.61 -38.52 -3.03
N PRO A 11 -5.89 -39.63 -2.32
CA PRO A 11 -7.11 -40.42 -2.52
C PRO A 11 -8.29 -39.88 -1.69
N GLY A 12 -9.45 -39.73 -2.31
CA GLY A 12 -10.73 -39.48 -1.63
C GLY A 12 -11.68 -38.60 -2.41
N ALA A 13 -12.33 -39.14 -3.44
CA ALA A 13 -13.29 -38.42 -4.27
C ALA A 13 -14.63 -38.15 -3.55
N PRO A 14 -15.13 -36.90 -3.52
CA PRO A 14 -16.56 -36.63 -3.52
C PRO A 14 -17.14 -36.88 -4.93
N GLY A 15 -18.46 -37.14 -5.02
CA GLY A 15 -19.18 -37.51 -6.26
C GLY A 15 -19.08 -36.52 -7.43
N PRO A 16 -19.73 -36.79 -8.59
CA PRO A 16 -19.42 -36.18 -9.87
C PRO A 16 -19.85 -34.70 -9.92
N LEU A 17 -18.99 -33.83 -9.42
CA LEU A 17 -18.97 -32.42 -9.73
C LEU A 17 -18.30 -32.28 -11.11
N GLY A 18 -18.91 -31.50 -12.01
CA GLY A 18 -18.33 -31.16 -13.30
C GLY A 18 -16.90 -30.60 -13.17
N ALA A 19 -16.17 -30.56 -14.28
CA ALA A 19 -14.78 -30.06 -14.32
C ALA A 19 -14.58 -28.83 -13.42
N PRO A 20 -13.49 -28.76 -12.63
CA PRO A 20 -13.26 -27.66 -11.69
C PRO A 20 -13.37 -26.31 -12.42
N GLY A 21 -14.10 -25.37 -11.81
CA GLY A 21 -14.33 -24.04 -12.37
C GLY A 21 -13.03 -23.22 -12.49
N PRO A 22 -13.06 -22.07 -13.19
CA PRO A 22 -11.86 -21.29 -13.46
C PRO A 22 -11.30 -20.54 -12.22
N LEU A 23 -12.07 -20.44 -11.13
CA LEU A 23 -11.60 -19.85 -9.87
C LEU A 23 -10.55 -20.74 -9.21
N GLY A 24 -9.41 -20.16 -8.81
CA GLY A 24 -8.27 -20.90 -8.22
C GLY A 24 -7.35 -21.58 -9.24
N ALA A 25 -7.74 -21.61 -10.51
CA ALA A 25 -6.88 -22.13 -11.58
C ALA A 25 -5.72 -21.16 -11.90
N PRO A 26 -4.52 -21.68 -12.27
CA PRO A 26 -3.35 -20.88 -12.65
C PRO A 26 -3.49 -20.33 -14.09
N VAL A 27 -4.53 -19.52 -14.33
CA VAL A 27 -4.80 -18.92 -15.64
C VAL A 27 -3.71 -17.90 -15.96
N ARG A 28 -3.14 -17.99 -17.17
CA ARG A 28 -2.13 -17.02 -17.65
C ARG A 28 -2.76 -15.65 -17.86
N ARG A 29 -1.95 -14.60 -17.73
CA ARG A 29 -2.46 -13.24 -17.85
C ARG A 29 -2.86 -12.92 -19.28
N ARG A 30 -4.01 -12.26 -19.43
CA ARG A 30 -4.50 -11.69 -20.70
C ARG A 30 -3.69 -10.47 -21.10
N GLU A 31 -3.28 -9.71 -20.10
CA GLU A 31 -2.49 -8.50 -20.26
C GLU A 31 -1.14 -8.78 -20.95
N ASP A 32 -0.58 -9.98 -20.75
CA ASP A 32 0.71 -10.39 -21.33
C ASP A 32 0.74 -10.31 -22.86
N ASP A 33 -0.38 -10.59 -23.53
CA ASP A 33 -0.43 -10.63 -25.00
C ASP A 33 -0.04 -9.29 -25.63
N ARG A 34 -0.57 -8.18 -25.10
CA ARG A 34 -0.23 -6.82 -25.56
C ARG A 34 1.12 -6.35 -25.00
N LEU A 35 1.39 -6.64 -23.72
CA LEU A 35 2.58 -6.12 -23.04
C LEU A 35 3.87 -6.74 -23.58
N LEU A 36 3.91 -8.06 -23.78
CA LEU A 36 5.11 -8.76 -24.26
C LEU A 36 5.44 -8.47 -25.73
N ARG A 37 4.47 -7.98 -26.51
CA ARG A 37 4.66 -7.62 -27.93
C ARG A 37 4.96 -6.14 -28.14
N GLY A 38 5.07 -5.34 -27.06
CA GLY A 38 5.22 -3.89 -27.17
C GLY A 38 3.98 -3.18 -27.72
N HIS A 39 2.81 -3.80 -27.57
CA HIS A 39 1.50 -3.23 -27.93
C HIS A 39 0.75 -2.68 -26.71
N GLY A 40 1.38 -2.68 -25.53
CA GLY A 40 0.91 -1.90 -24.39
C GLY A 40 0.85 -0.42 -24.76
N ARG A 41 -0.06 0.32 -24.12
CA ARG A 41 -0.23 1.74 -24.36
C ARG A 41 -0.18 2.48 -23.04
N PHE A 42 0.97 3.06 -22.73
CA PHE A 42 1.21 3.89 -21.55
C PHE A 42 0.91 5.36 -21.85
N VAL A 43 0.93 6.24 -20.85
CA VAL A 43 0.66 7.68 -21.06
C VAL A 43 1.61 8.27 -22.10
N ALA A 44 2.90 7.92 -22.00
CA ALA A 44 3.95 8.43 -22.88
C ALA A 44 3.81 7.97 -24.34
N ASP A 45 2.93 7.01 -24.65
CA ASP A 45 2.65 6.54 -26.01
C ASP A 45 1.50 7.32 -26.68
N ILE A 46 0.77 8.13 -25.91
CA ILE A 46 -0.37 8.88 -26.41
C ILE A 46 0.12 10.08 -27.23
N ARG A 47 -0.30 10.14 -28.49
CA ARG A 47 -0.04 11.24 -29.41
C ARG A 47 -1.35 11.70 -30.02
N LEU A 48 -1.71 12.96 -29.77
CA LEU A 48 -2.90 13.61 -30.33
C LEU A 48 -2.50 14.68 -31.35
N PRO A 49 -3.36 14.98 -32.35
CA PRO A 49 -3.10 16.07 -33.29
C PRO A 49 -2.87 17.40 -32.56
N GLY A 50 -1.78 18.09 -32.90
CA GLY A 50 -1.43 19.38 -32.32
C GLY A 50 -1.02 19.33 -30.84
N GLN A 51 -0.74 18.14 -30.29
CA GLN A 51 -0.28 17.94 -28.91
C GLN A 51 0.98 18.77 -28.62
N LEU A 52 0.99 19.39 -27.44
CA LEU A 52 2.08 20.14 -26.86
C LEU A 52 2.71 19.37 -25.70
N THR A 53 3.88 19.79 -25.25
CA THR A 53 4.52 19.26 -24.05
C THR A 53 4.68 20.35 -23.00
N ALA A 54 4.34 20.03 -21.75
CA ALA A 54 4.57 20.86 -20.58
C ALA A 54 5.78 20.34 -19.79
N VAL A 55 6.57 21.26 -19.25
CA VAL A 55 7.69 21.02 -18.32
C VAL A 55 7.52 21.94 -17.11
N PHE A 56 7.63 21.39 -15.92
CA PHE A 56 7.50 22.15 -14.67
C PHE A 56 8.87 22.69 -14.25
N VAL A 57 8.93 24.00 -14.01
CA VAL A 57 10.06 24.62 -13.30
C VAL A 57 9.79 24.41 -11.81
N ARG A 58 10.75 23.78 -11.12
CA ARG A 58 10.61 23.39 -9.72
C ARG A 58 11.59 24.12 -8.82
N SER A 59 11.19 24.27 -7.57
CA SER A 59 12.01 24.87 -6.52
C SER A 59 13.31 24.10 -6.34
N ARG A 60 14.43 24.83 -6.34
CA ARG A 60 15.74 24.34 -5.90
C ARG A 60 16.05 24.71 -4.45
N ARG A 61 15.07 25.24 -3.72
CA ARG A 61 15.19 25.68 -2.31
C ARG A 61 14.28 24.87 -1.41
N THR A 62 14.82 24.54 -0.24
CA THR A 62 14.14 23.81 0.83
C THR A 62 13.08 24.66 1.51
N HIS A 63 13.38 25.92 1.82
CA HIS A 63 12.42 26.87 2.39
C HIS A 63 12.80 28.29 1.98
N ALA A 64 11.90 29.03 1.32
CA ALA A 64 12.17 30.40 0.91
C ALA A 64 10.89 31.17 0.60
N VAL A 65 10.93 32.50 0.78
CA VAL A 65 9.96 33.41 0.16
C VAL A 65 10.28 33.51 -1.33
N LEU A 66 9.25 33.38 -2.17
CA LEU A 66 9.30 33.64 -3.61
C LEU A 66 9.16 35.15 -3.85
N ARG A 67 10.28 35.83 -4.10
CA ARG A 67 10.28 37.28 -4.37
C ARG A 67 9.80 37.59 -5.78
N ALA A 68 10.27 36.81 -6.75
CA ALA A 68 9.87 36.93 -8.15
C ALA A 68 10.12 35.62 -8.91
N VAL A 69 9.27 35.34 -9.89
CA VAL A 69 9.48 34.30 -10.91
C VAL A 69 9.55 35.03 -12.26
N ASP A 70 10.78 35.34 -12.71
CA ASP A 70 10.97 36.04 -13.97
C ASP A 70 10.93 35.04 -15.14
N VAL A 71 9.86 35.19 -15.93
CA VAL A 71 9.57 34.39 -17.11
C VAL A 71 9.77 35.19 -18.41
N THR A 72 10.38 36.38 -18.34
CA THR A 72 10.47 37.31 -19.47
C THR A 72 11.28 36.73 -20.62
N ALA A 73 12.43 36.12 -20.35
CA ALA A 73 13.26 35.48 -21.37
C ALA A 73 12.54 34.28 -21.99
N ALA A 74 11.96 33.41 -21.16
CA ALA A 74 11.18 32.27 -21.60
C ALA A 74 9.99 32.67 -22.50
N ARG A 75 9.25 33.73 -22.14
CA ARG A 75 8.13 34.25 -22.96
C ARG A 75 8.56 34.88 -24.28
N ARG A 76 9.81 35.33 -24.40
CA ARG A 76 10.35 35.95 -25.63
C ARG A 76 10.96 34.94 -26.60
N ASP A 77 11.28 33.72 -26.17
CA ASP A 77 11.75 32.68 -27.08
C ASP A 77 10.66 32.38 -28.13
N PRO A 78 10.98 32.42 -29.43
CA PRO A 78 9.99 32.26 -30.50
C PRO A 78 9.38 30.85 -30.56
N ARG A 79 9.97 29.87 -29.88
CA ARG A 79 9.48 28.48 -29.81
C ARG A 79 8.48 28.27 -28.67
N THR A 80 8.34 29.24 -27.76
CA THR A 80 7.44 29.18 -26.62
C THR A 80 5.98 29.23 -27.04
N VAL A 81 5.16 28.31 -26.52
CA VAL A 81 3.70 28.35 -26.69
C VAL A 81 3.04 29.02 -25.49
N ALA A 82 3.47 28.67 -24.26
CA ALA A 82 3.01 29.34 -23.04
C ALA A 82 4.06 29.23 -21.93
N VAL A 83 4.08 30.24 -21.04
CA VAL A 83 4.76 30.16 -19.75
C VAL A 83 3.82 30.68 -18.68
N VAL A 84 3.54 29.84 -17.69
CA VAL A 84 2.51 30.06 -16.67
C VAL A 84 3.13 30.01 -15.28
N THR A 85 2.76 30.98 -14.46
CA THR A 85 3.10 31.11 -13.04
C THR A 85 1.81 31.17 -12.21
N ALA A 86 1.92 31.17 -10.89
CA ALA A 86 0.75 31.34 -10.00
C ALA A 86 -0.07 32.60 -10.32
N ALA A 87 0.57 33.69 -10.78
CA ALA A 87 -0.08 34.96 -11.12
C ALA A 87 -0.96 34.91 -12.38
N ASP A 88 -0.82 33.87 -13.21
CA ASP A 88 -1.61 33.72 -14.45
C ASP A 88 -2.99 33.05 -14.22
N PHE A 89 -3.27 32.63 -12.98
CA PHE A 89 -4.56 32.07 -12.56
C PHE A 89 -5.46 33.18 -11.99
N PRO A 90 -6.69 33.37 -12.52
CA PRO A 90 -7.58 34.46 -12.09
C PRO A 90 -7.88 34.48 -10.59
N ASP A 91 -8.11 33.31 -9.99
CA ASP A 91 -8.47 33.13 -8.58
C ASP A 91 -7.32 32.50 -7.76
N GLY A 92 -6.10 32.56 -8.29
CA GLY A 92 -4.96 31.79 -7.79
C GLY A 92 -4.94 30.34 -8.30
N PRO A 93 -3.79 29.65 -8.18
CA PRO A 93 -3.66 28.27 -8.61
C PRO A 93 -4.59 27.35 -7.79
N PRO A 94 -5.14 26.28 -8.38
CA PRO A 94 -5.97 25.33 -7.65
C PRO A 94 -5.28 24.77 -6.41
N LEU A 95 -6.03 24.61 -5.32
CA LEU A 95 -5.55 23.94 -4.12
C LEU A 95 -5.82 22.44 -4.21
N LEU A 96 -4.83 21.64 -3.82
CA LEU A 96 -4.99 20.19 -3.72
C LEU A 96 -5.95 19.83 -2.57
N PRO A 97 -6.74 18.74 -2.70
CA PRO A 97 -7.61 18.26 -1.63
C PRO A 97 -6.80 17.91 -0.37
N SER A 98 -7.20 18.47 0.79
CA SER A 98 -6.60 18.17 2.09
C SER A 98 -6.86 16.72 2.52
N ALA A 99 -5.89 16.11 3.21
CA ALA A 99 -6.00 14.75 3.73
C ALA A 99 -7.05 14.59 4.84
N SER A 100 -7.28 15.63 5.63
CA SER A 100 -8.27 15.61 6.71
C SER A 100 -9.70 15.87 6.22
N GLY A 101 -9.92 16.05 4.91
CA GLY A 101 -11.17 16.58 4.38
C GLY A 101 -11.35 18.07 4.72
N PRO A 102 -12.52 18.67 4.44
CA PRO A 102 -12.79 20.07 4.75
C PRO A 102 -13.02 20.25 6.26
N VAL A 103 -11.99 20.08 7.08
CA VAL A 103 -12.02 20.47 8.49
C VAL A 103 -11.79 21.98 8.55
N PRO A 104 -12.75 22.78 9.07
CA PRO A 104 -12.57 24.22 9.20
C PRO A 104 -11.27 24.55 9.95
N GLY A 105 -10.38 25.29 9.28
CA GLY A 105 -9.11 25.75 9.84
C GLY A 105 -7.94 24.76 9.82
N LEU A 106 -7.98 23.69 9.01
CA LEU A 106 -6.77 23.00 8.54
C LEU A 106 -6.43 23.53 7.14
N VAL A 107 -5.36 24.32 7.01
CA VAL A 107 -5.00 25.02 5.76
C VAL A 107 -3.60 24.62 5.29
N SER A 108 -3.22 23.35 5.50
CA SER A 108 -2.03 22.74 4.87
C SER A 108 -2.25 22.33 3.41
N ALA A 109 -3.23 22.94 2.74
CA ALA A 109 -3.57 22.66 1.35
C ALA A 109 -2.46 23.15 0.43
N GLN A 110 -1.89 22.25 -0.37
CA GLN A 110 -0.84 22.59 -1.31
C GLN A 110 -1.43 23.32 -2.53
N PRO A 111 -0.92 24.50 -2.93
CA PRO A 111 -1.28 25.10 -4.20
C PRO A 111 -0.61 24.35 -5.36
N ALA A 112 -1.30 24.25 -6.50
CA ALA A 112 -0.78 23.54 -7.67
C ALA A 112 0.44 24.24 -8.32
N LEU A 113 0.65 25.52 -8.01
CA LEU A 113 1.92 26.24 -8.20
C LEU A 113 2.17 27.09 -6.97
N ALA A 114 3.41 27.12 -6.49
CA ALA A 114 3.79 27.94 -5.34
C ALA A 114 3.49 29.44 -5.59
N ILE A 115 2.95 30.11 -4.57
CA ILE A 115 2.46 31.50 -4.67
C ILE A 115 3.48 32.47 -4.08
N ASP A 116 3.65 32.44 -2.76
CA ASP A 116 4.49 33.37 -1.99
C ASP A 116 5.73 32.70 -1.39
N ARG A 117 5.71 31.37 -1.24
CA ARG A 117 6.78 30.59 -0.61
C ARG A 117 6.92 29.23 -1.26
N VAL A 118 8.12 28.70 -1.16
CA VAL A 118 8.42 27.28 -1.39
C VAL A 118 8.80 26.64 -0.07
N ARG A 119 8.29 25.43 0.19
CA ARG A 119 8.44 24.68 1.43
C ARG A 119 9.20 23.36 1.24
N TYR A 120 9.54 22.97 0.02
CA TYR A 120 10.43 21.84 -0.25
C TYR A 120 11.10 21.96 -1.62
N VAL A 121 12.25 21.28 -1.78
CA VAL A 121 12.89 21.11 -3.09
C VAL A 121 12.00 20.23 -3.96
N GLY A 122 11.66 20.68 -5.17
CA GLY A 122 10.74 19.98 -6.07
C GLY A 122 9.34 20.61 -6.17
N GLU A 123 9.02 21.59 -5.32
CA GLU A 123 7.73 22.30 -5.38
C GLU A 123 7.59 23.08 -6.69
N PRO A 124 6.50 22.92 -7.46
CA PRO A 124 6.36 23.56 -8.76
C PRO A 124 6.14 25.07 -8.63
N VAL A 125 6.90 25.88 -9.37
CA VAL A 125 6.82 27.36 -9.34
C VAL A 125 6.34 27.98 -10.66
N ALA A 126 6.58 27.30 -11.78
CA ALA A 126 6.10 27.71 -13.10
C ALA A 126 5.98 26.49 -14.03
N VAL A 127 5.30 26.67 -15.16
CA VAL A 127 5.19 25.68 -16.24
C VAL A 127 5.51 26.31 -17.58
N VAL A 128 6.36 25.65 -18.35
CA VAL A 128 6.66 25.99 -19.74
C VAL A 128 5.96 24.99 -20.66
N VAL A 129 5.35 25.50 -21.74
CA VAL A 129 4.69 24.69 -22.76
C VAL A 129 5.30 24.99 -24.13
N ALA A 130 5.71 23.95 -24.84
CA ALA A 130 6.27 24.03 -26.19
C ALA A 130 5.81 22.88 -27.09
N ALA A 131 6.29 22.85 -28.33
CA ALA A 131 5.92 21.84 -29.33
C ALA A 131 6.38 20.42 -28.96
N ASP A 132 7.49 20.30 -28.24
CA ASP A 132 8.04 19.04 -27.75
C ASP A 132 8.82 19.25 -26.45
N ARG A 133 9.24 18.14 -25.84
CA ARG A 133 9.93 18.13 -24.54
C ARG A 133 11.28 18.83 -24.56
N TYR A 134 12.09 18.63 -25.59
CA TYR A 134 13.44 19.20 -25.66
C TYR A 134 13.38 20.72 -25.68
N ILE A 135 12.49 21.26 -26.50
CA ILE A 135 12.27 22.71 -26.58
C ILE A 135 11.71 23.25 -25.25
N ALA A 136 10.77 22.54 -24.62
CA ALA A 136 10.21 22.97 -23.34
C ALA A 136 11.27 22.99 -22.23
N GLU A 137 12.18 22.01 -22.19
CA GLU A 137 13.30 21.96 -21.25
C GLU A 137 14.31 23.11 -21.49
N ASP A 138 14.70 23.37 -22.75
CA ASP A 138 15.56 24.51 -23.11
C ASP A 138 14.99 25.84 -22.60
N ILE A 139 13.67 26.05 -22.80
CA ILE A 139 12.99 27.29 -22.42
C ILE A 139 12.80 27.35 -20.90
N ALA A 140 12.61 26.21 -20.22
CA ALA A 140 12.50 26.15 -18.76
C ALA A 140 13.76 26.66 -18.06
N GLU A 141 14.95 26.43 -18.62
CA GLU A 141 16.21 26.98 -18.09
C GLU A 141 16.34 28.50 -18.26
N LEU A 142 15.50 29.14 -19.07
CA LEU A 142 15.41 30.61 -19.18
C LEU A 142 14.58 31.25 -18.06
N VAL A 143 13.88 30.45 -17.24
CA VAL A 143 13.10 30.95 -16.11
C VAL A 143 14.03 31.13 -14.91
N THR A 144 14.07 32.35 -14.36
CA THR A 144 14.86 32.66 -13.17
C THR A 144 13.96 32.93 -11.99
N VAL A 145 14.29 32.35 -10.84
CA VAL A 145 13.50 32.49 -9.61
C VAL A 145 14.33 33.17 -8.55
N ASP A 146 13.82 34.28 -8.01
CA ASP A 146 14.42 35.00 -6.90
C ASP A 146 13.85 34.49 -5.58
N TYR A 147 14.75 33.97 -4.74
CA TYR A 147 14.44 33.35 -3.45
C TYR A 147 15.07 34.16 -2.33
N GLU A 148 14.29 34.47 -1.31
CA GLU A 148 14.80 34.86 -0.01
C GLU A 148 14.74 33.64 0.92
N PRO A 149 15.89 33.02 1.28
CA PRO A 149 15.90 31.81 2.09
C PRO A 149 15.27 32.01 3.48
N LEU A 150 14.55 30.99 3.93
CA LEU A 150 14.00 30.89 5.28
C LEU A 150 14.67 29.72 6.03
N PRO A 151 14.71 29.73 7.37
CA PRO A 151 15.16 28.59 8.14
C PRO A 151 14.32 27.34 7.83
N ALA A 152 14.99 26.23 7.51
CA ALA A 152 14.34 24.96 7.21
C ALA A 152 14.29 24.04 8.44
N VAL A 153 13.31 23.14 8.46
CA VAL A 153 13.12 22.08 9.45
C VAL A 153 13.02 20.76 8.71
N VAL A 154 14.01 19.88 8.86
CA VAL A 154 14.17 18.70 7.98
C VAL A 154 14.28 17.38 8.74
N ASP A 155 14.12 17.44 10.06
CA ASP A 155 14.15 16.28 10.94
C ASP A 155 13.10 16.42 12.04
N LEU A 156 12.66 15.28 12.57
CA LEU A 156 11.59 15.20 13.57
C LEU A 156 12.01 15.82 14.90
N ASP A 157 13.29 15.79 15.26
CA ASP A 157 13.77 16.35 16.53
C ASP A 157 13.68 17.87 16.50
N THR A 158 14.14 18.51 15.44
CA THR A 158 14.01 19.95 15.25
C THR A 158 12.54 20.35 15.14
N ALA A 159 11.73 19.63 14.35
CA ALA A 159 10.33 19.99 14.09
C ALA A 159 9.44 20.00 15.33
N LEU A 160 9.73 19.14 16.31
CA LEU A 160 8.95 18.99 17.53
C LEU A 160 9.39 19.95 18.65
N ARG A 161 10.42 20.78 18.44
CA ARG A 161 10.85 21.76 19.45
C ARG A 161 9.86 22.93 19.55
N PRO A 162 9.69 23.52 20.74
CA PRO A 162 8.84 24.72 20.91
C PRO A 162 9.32 25.94 20.12
N ASP A 163 10.62 26.03 19.81
CA ASP A 163 11.29 27.13 19.12
C ASP A 163 11.53 26.84 17.61
N ALA A 164 10.98 25.74 17.08
CA ALA A 164 11.16 25.36 15.69
C ALA A 164 10.59 26.42 14.73
N PRO A 165 11.25 26.70 13.59
CA PRO A 165 10.63 27.44 12.49
C PRO A 165 9.28 26.80 12.11
N VAL A 166 8.23 27.63 12.06
CA VAL A 166 6.87 27.17 11.73
C VAL A 166 6.69 27.14 10.22
N LEU A 167 6.27 25.99 9.69
CA LEU A 167 6.14 25.79 8.24
C LEU A 167 4.89 26.46 7.63
N HIS A 168 3.81 26.50 8.42
CA HIS A 168 2.51 27.07 8.06
C HIS A 168 2.05 28.12 9.08
N PRO A 169 2.75 29.28 9.18
CA PRO A 169 2.36 30.34 10.10
C PRO A 169 0.96 30.92 9.79
N GLU A 170 0.49 30.78 8.56
CA GLU A 170 -0.82 31.23 8.08
C GLU A 170 -2.03 30.47 8.69
N ASP A 171 -1.83 29.24 9.16
CA ASP A 171 -2.91 28.38 9.67
C ASP A 171 -3.43 28.84 11.05
N GLY A 172 -2.74 29.79 11.70
CA GLY A 172 -3.14 30.39 12.97
C GLY A 172 -3.19 29.43 14.16
N ARG A 173 -2.82 28.15 13.98
CA ARG A 173 -2.74 27.13 15.04
C ARG A 173 -1.33 27.03 15.60
N ALA A 174 -1.25 26.99 16.93
CA ALA A 174 -0.12 26.39 17.65
C ALA A 174 -0.40 24.88 17.80
N GLY A 175 -0.13 24.10 16.73
CA GLY A 175 -0.16 22.64 16.74
C GLY A 175 -1.54 21.97 16.68
N GLY A 176 -1.61 20.80 16.05
CA GLY A 176 -2.81 19.96 15.98
C GLY A 176 -3.24 19.45 17.35
N GLY A 177 -4.49 19.69 17.75
CA GLY A 177 -5.04 19.21 19.02
C GLY A 177 -5.66 17.82 18.94
N VAL A 178 -5.71 17.15 20.09
CA VAL A 178 -6.59 15.98 20.36
C VAL A 178 -7.88 16.52 21.03
N PRO A 179 -9.08 15.91 20.83
CA PRO A 179 -10.30 16.37 21.51
C PRO A 179 -10.13 16.45 23.03
N ALA A 180 -10.84 17.39 23.66
CA ALA A 180 -10.94 17.44 25.12
C ALA A 180 -11.45 16.09 25.66
N GLY A 181 -10.69 15.45 26.54
CA GLY A 181 -11.01 14.13 27.11
C GLY A 181 -10.32 12.94 26.42
N ALA A 182 -9.70 13.11 25.25
CA ALA A 182 -8.83 12.09 24.63
C ALA A 182 -7.35 12.27 25.04
N GLY A 183 -7.15 12.77 26.26
CA GLY A 183 -5.90 13.31 26.80
C GLY A 183 -5.91 13.36 28.31
N GLY A 184 -5.35 12.35 28.96
CA GLY A 184 -5.18 12.34 30.41
C GLY A 184 -3.96 11.53 30.86
N GLU A 185 -3.56 11.71 32.12
CA GLU A 185 -2.55 10.87 32.79
C GLU A 185 -2.90 9.37 32.73
N ALA A 186 -4.19 9.03 32.64
CA ALA A 186 -4.71 7.67 32.57
C ALA A 186 -4.19 6.87 31.36
N ASP A 187 -3.92 7.52 30.22
CA ASP A 187 -3.39 6.85 29.02
C ASP A 187 -1.86 6.89 28.95
N GLY A 188 -1.19 7.48 29.95
CA GLY A 188 0.28 7.62 29.99
C GLY A 188 0.86 8.70 29.07
N PHE A 189 0.01 9.52 28.45
CA PHE A 189 0.42 10.64 27.60
C PHE A 189 -0.02 11.98 28.23
N PRO A 190 0.79 12.58 29.12
CA PRO A 190 0.42 13.84 29.78
C PRO A 190 0.13 14.93 28.75
N GLY A 191 -0.88 15.76 29.02
CA GLY A 191 -1.29 16.86 28.15
C GLY A 191 -0.14 17.83 27.92
N ARG A 192 0.53 17.72 26.76
CA ARG A 192 1.53 18.67 26.29
C ARG A 192 0.89 19.53 25.20
N PRO A 193 1.19 20.83 25.13
CA PRO A 193 0.81 21.61 23.96
C PRO A 193 1.47 20.97 22.73
N SER A 194 0.68 20.74 21.68
CA SER A 194 1.21 20.19 20.44
C SER A 194 2.19 21.19 19.81
N PRO A 195 3.38 20.75 19.39
CA PRO A 195 4.33 21.61 18.69
C PRO A 195 3.70 22.24 17.44
N ALA A 196 4.20 23.41 17.04
CA ALA A 196 3.63 24.21 15.95
C ALA A 196 3.60 23.48 14.59
N ASN A 197 4.54 22.55 14.35
CA ASN A 197 4.64 21.77 13.12
C ASN A 197 3.91 20.42 13.19
N VAL A 198 2.96 20.23 14.11
CA VAL A 198 2.12 19.02 14.16
C VAL A 198 0.79 19.30 13.46
N GLU A 199 0.49 18.51 12.43
CA GLU A 199 -0.78 18.57 11.71
C GLU A 199 -1.90 17.90 12.53
N GLN A 200 -1.67 16.65 12.92
CA GLN A 200 -2.65 15.80 13.56
C GLN A 200 -1.98 14.94 14.64
N VAL A 201 -2.74 14.68 15.71
CA VAL A 201 -2.38 13.71 16.74
C VAL A 201 -3.41 12.59 16.73
N VAL A 202 -2.92 11.35 16.73
CA VAL A 202 -3.73 10.14 16.71
C VAL A 202 -3.35 9.28 17.90
N ARG A 203 -4.34 8.73 18.61
CA ARG A 203 -4.07 7.81 19.73
C ARG A 203 -4.78 6.49 19.54
N ALA A 204 -4.11 5.38 19.79
CA ALA A 204 -4.74 4.06 19.86
C ALA A 204 -4.61 3.55 21.30
N VAL A 205 -5.72 3.20 21.94
CA VAL A 205 -5.72 2.85 23.38
C VAL A 205 -6.55 1.57 23.61
N ARG A 206 -6.05 0.72 24.51
CA ARG A 206 -6.72 -0.46 25.06
C ARG A 206 -6.25 -0.68 26.50
N GLY A 207 -7.19 -0.77 27.44
CA GLY A 207 -6.87 -1.06 28.85
C GLY A 207 -6.00 0.03 29.51
N ASP A 208 -5.53 -0.25 30.72
CA ASP A 208 -4.66 0.66 31.48
C ASP A 208 -3.19 0.27 31.28
N VAL A 209 -2.54 0.90 30.31
CA VAL A 209 -1.13 0.62 29.97
C VAL A 209 -0.18 1.03 31.10
N VAL A 210 -0.52 2.07 31.86
CA VAL A 210 0.36 2.61 32.91
C VAL A 210 0.40 1.64 34.08
N ALA A 211 -0.77 1.19 34.55
CA ALA A 211 -0.87 0.18 35.59
C ALA A 211 -0.23 -1.15 35.15
N ALA A 212 -0.45 -1.57 33.90
CA ALA A 212 0.11 -2.81 33.38
C ALA A 212 1.64 -2.77 33.25
N LEU A 213 2.23 -1.65 32.80
CA LEU A 213 3.69 -1.46 32.79
C LEU A 213 4.27 -1.46 34.21
N ALA A 214 3.61 -0.82 35.17
CA ALA A 214 4.05 -0.78 36.57
C ALA A 214 3.98 -2.17 37.24
N ALA A 215 3.01 -3.00 36.86
CA ALA A 215 2.82 -4.35 37.39
C ALA A 215 3.63 -5.43 36.66
N ALA A 216 4.19 -5.13 35.48
CA ALA A 216 4.92 -6.10 34.67
C ALA A 216 6.21 -6.58 35.38
N PRO A 217 6.47 -7.89 35.47
CA PRO A 217 7.69 -8.42 36.09
C PRO A 217 8.99 -7.94 35.43
N CYS A 218 8.95 -7.70 34.12
CA CYS A 218 10.08 -7.21 33.35
C CYS A 218 9.62 -6.09 32.42
N THR A 219 10.41 -5.03 32.33
CA THR A 219 10.17 -3.90 31.42
C THR A 219 11.43 -3.52 30.67
N PHE A 220 11.28 -2.97 29.46
CA PHE A 220 12.38 -2.30 28.76
C PHE A 220 11.86 -1.20 27.84
N SER A 221 12.75 -0.29 27.46
CA SER A 221 12.49 0.75 26.47
C SER A 221 13.40 0.58 25.25
N VAL A 222 12.91 0.90 24.07
CA VAL A 222 13.68 0.90 22.82
C VAL A 222 13.17 1.98 21.87
N ARG A 223 14.10 2.69 21.24
CA ARG A 223 13.78 3.57 20.12
C ARG A 223 13.96 2.81 18.80
N LEU A 224 12.92 2.76 17.99
CA LEU A 224 12.93 2.13 16.66
C LEU A 224 12.65 3.18 15.58
N SER A 225 13.23 3.04 14.40
CA SER A 225 12.98 3.97 13.29
C SER A 225 13.04 3.32 11.92
N LEU A 226 12.24 3.84 11.00
CA LEU A 226 12.29 3.51 9.59
C LEU A 226 12.57 4.79 8.82
N ALA A 227 13.64 4.79 8.03
CA ALA A 227 13.94 5.93 7.17
C ALA A 227 12.89 6.09 6.06
N ARG A 228 12.77 7.32 5.56
CA ARG A 228 11.93 7.66 4.40
C ARG A 228 12.25 6.83 3.16
N GLN A 229 11.23 6.28 2.51
CA GLN A 229 11.34 5.43 1.32
C GLN A 229 10.60 6.03 0.12
N ALA A 230 10.96 5.61 -1.09
CA ALA A 230 10.27 5.98 -2.32
C ALA A 230 9.74 4.73 -3.05
N GLY A 231 8.50 4.78 -3.56
CA GLY A 231 7.90 3.64 -4.27
C GLY A 231 8.41 3.42 -5.70
N THR A 232 9.03 4.43 -6.31
CA THR A 232 9.70 4.42 -7.63
C THR A 232 9.14 3.43 -8.67
N PRO A 233 7.87 3.57 -9.10
CA PRO A 233 7.36 2.82 -10.25
C PRO A 233 8.20 3.03 -11.50
N LEU A 234 8.41 1.97 -12.29
CA LEU A 234 9.32 2.03 -13.44
C LEU A 234 8.84 3.06 -14.48
N GLU A 235 7.53 3.08 -14.74
CA GLU A 235 6.86 4.23 -15.35
C GLU A 235 6.63 5.29 -14.27
N THR A 236 7.21 6.47 -14.46
CA THR A 236 6.96 7.66 -13.62
C THR A 236 5.52 8.17 -13.79
N ARG A 237 5.15 9.29 -13.15
CA ARG A 237 3.84 9.92 -13.40
C ARG A 237 3.83 10.62 -14.75
N GLY A 238 2.67 10.63 -15.38
CA GLY A 238 2.41 11.44 -16.56
C GLY A 238 0.93 11.60 -16.82
N LEU A 239 0.59 12.60 -17.63
CA LEU A 239 -0.74 12.74 -18.21
C LEU A 239 -0.75 13.41 -19.59
N VAL A 240 -1.84 13.20 -20.32
CA VAL A 240 -2.26 13.99 -21.48
C VAL A 240 -3.65 14.55 -21.22
N ALA A 241 -3.82 15.86 -21.35
CA ALA A 241 -5.11 16.53 -21.24
C ALA A 241 -5.53 17.08 -22.61
N ALA A 242 -6.78 16.85 -23.02
CA ALA A 242 -7.36 17.40 -24.25
C ALA A 242 -8.72 18.03 -23.98
N TRP A 243 -8.81 19.34 -24.17
CA TRP A 243 -10.06 20.09 -24.15
C TRP A 243 -10.68 20.17 -25.54
N ASP A 244 -11.92 19.71 -25.64
CA ASP A 244 -12.79 19.93 -26.80
C ASP A 244 -13.73 21.12 -26.49
N ALA A 245 -13.45 22.25 -27.12
CA ALA A 245 -14.25 23.46 -26.95
C ALA A 245 -15.66 23.34 -27.54
N THR A 246 -15.87 22.50 -28.55
CA THR A 246 -17.17 22.30 -29.19
C THR A 246 -18.08 21.47 -28.30
N ALA A 247 -17.53 20.41 -27.70
CA ALA A 247 -18.25 19.56 -26.76
C ALA A 247 -18.27 20.12 -25.32
N GLY A 248 -17.47 21.15 -25.04
CA GLY A 248 -17.27 21.67 -23.68
C GLY A 248 -16.68 20.63 -22.72
N ARG A 249 -15.77 19.78 -23.24
CA ARG A 249 -15.39 18.53 -22.60
C ARG A 249 -13.87 18.35 -22.49
N LEU A 250 -13.41 17.99 -21.30
CA LEU A 250 -12.03 17.62 -20.99
C LEU A 250 -11.87 16.09 -20.97
N THR A 251 -10.91 15.57 -21.73
CA THR A 251 -10.43 14.18 -21.58
C THR A 251 -9.02 14.17 -21.01
N LEU A 252 -8.80 13.38 -19.96
CA LEU A 252 -7.53 13.22 -19.26
C LEU A 252 -7.08 11.75 -19.36
N TRP A 253 -5.95 11.51 -19.99
CA TRP A 253 -5.24 10.23 -19.89
C TRP A 253 -4.16 10.36 -18.83
N THR A 254 -4.27 9.67 -17.70
CA THR A 254 -3.30 9.79 -16.60
C THR A 254 -2.97 8.42 -16.01
N SER A 255 -1.72 8.23 -15.61
CA SER A 255 -1.27 7.04 -14.88
C SER A 255 -1.71 7.16 -13.40
N THR A 256 -2.91 6.70 -13.06
CA THR A 256 -3.50 6.85 -11.71
C THR A 256 -4.11 5.57 -11.16
N GLN A 257 -4.16 5.43 -9.84
CA GLN A 257 -4.88 4.35 -9.15
C GLN A 257 -6.34 4.71 -8.84
N ILE A 258 -6.74 5.97 -9.04
CA ILE A 258 -8.03 6.51 -8.61
C ILE A 258 -8.66 7.40 -9.71
N PRO A 259 -9.01 6.85 -10.89
CA PRO A 259 -9.45 7.63 -12.04
C PRO A 259 -10.66 8.53 -11.73
N HIS A 260 -11.65 8.03 -10.97
CA HIS A 260 -12.80 8.84 -10.53
C HIS A 260 -12.41 9.91 -9.51
N GLY A 261 -11.48 9.61 -8.59
CA GLY A 261 -10.95 10.60 -7.66
C GLY A 261 -10.22 11.75 -8.36
N VAL A 262 -9.43 11.45 -9.40
CA VAL A 262 -8.81 12.48 -10.25
C VAL A 262 -9.88 13.29 -11.00
N LYS A 263 -10.88 12.61 -11.58
CA LYS A 263 -12.00 13.26 -12.27
C LYS A 263 -12.68 14.27 -11.35
N ASP A 264 -13.03 13.87 -10.13
CA ASP A 264 -13.72 14.73 -9.18
C ASP A 264 -12.86 15.90 -8.69
N ALA A 265 -11.57 15.64 -8.44
CA ALA A 265 -10.63 16.67 -8.04
C ALA A 265 -10.47 17.75 -9.14
N VAL A 266 -10.19 17.34 -10.37
CA VAL A 266 -10.01 18.27 -11.50
C VAL A 266 -11.30 19.01 -11.83
N ARG A 267 -12.44 18.30 -11.84
CA ARG A 267 -13.76 18.89 -12.05
C ARG A 267 -14.03 20.01 -11.05
N THR A 268 -13.81 19.73 -9.77
CA THR A 268 -14.05 20.69 -8.68
C THR A 268 -13.12 21.88 -8.79
N ALA A 269 -11.82 21.64 -8.98
CA ALA A 269 -10.81 22.67 -9.11
C ALA A 269 -11.04 23.63 -10.29
N LEU A 270 -11.59 23.13 -11.41
CA LEU A 270 -11.81 23.93 -12.62
C LEU A 270 -13.25 24.44 -12.77
N GLY A 271 -14.12 24.19 -11.78
CA GLY A 271 -15.53 24.57 -11.80
C GLY A 271 -16.32 23.95 -12.96
N LEU A 272 -16.01 22.70 -13.32
CA LEU A 272 -16.65 21.99 -14.44
C LEU A 272 -17.83 21.11 -13.96
N PRO A 273 -18.84 20.85 -14.80
CA PRO A 273 -19.85 19.83 -14.50
C PRO A 273 -19.29 18.40 -14.66
N ALA A 274 -19.96 17.40 -14.08
CA ALA A 274 -19.43 16.04 -13.96
C ALA A 274 -19.31 15.26 -15.28
N ASP A 275 -20.15 15.58 -16.25
CA ASP A 275 -20.14 15.03 -17.61
C ASP A 275 -19.08 15.69 -18.51
N ALA A 276 -18.62 16.90 -18.15
CA ALA A 276 -17.57 17.62 -18.86
C ALA A 276 -16.14 17.09 -18.60
N VAL A 277 -15.95 16.16 -17.67
CA VAL A 277 -14.62 15.57 -17.40
C VAL A 277 -14.67 14.06 -17.56
N ARG A 278 -13.77 13.53 -18.40
CA ARG A 278 -13.52 12.10 -18.57
C ARG A 278 -12.07 11.79 -18.23
N VAL A 279 -11.85 10.83 -17.34
CA VAL A 279 -10.52 10.27 -17.10
C VAL A 279 -10.45 8.88 -17.72
N VAL A 280 -9.36 8.63 -18.44
CA VAL A 280 -9.07 7.36 -19.10
C VAL A 280 -7.71 6.86 -18.61
N LEU A 281 -7.71 5.66 -18.04
CA LEU A 281 -6.51 4.98 -17.58
C LEU A 281 -5.89 4.20 -18.76
N PRO A 282 -4.68 4.55 -19.23
CA PRO A 282 -3.91 3.69 -20.12
C PRO A 282 -3.36 2.45 -19.37
N ASP A 283 -2.49 1.66 -20.01
CA ASP A 283 -1.62 0.77 -19.26
C ASP A 283 -0.75 1.60 -18.29
N VAL A 284 -0.54 1.09 -17.07
CA VAL A 284 0.25 1.78 -16.03
C VAL A 284 1.41 0.90 -15.59
N GLY A 285 2.63 1.41 -15.72
CA GLY A 285 3.89 0.71 -15.46
C GLY A 285 4.28 0.71 -13.98
N GLY A 286 3.36 0.26 -13.13
CA GLY A 286 3.50 0.27 -11.68
C GLY A 286 3.01 1.57 -11.03
N ALA A 287 2.61 1.47 -9.76
CA ALA A 287 2.05 2.58 -9.00
C ALA A 287 2.37 2.50 -7.50
N PHE A 288 2.09 1.34 -6.89
CA PHE A 288 2.53 0.98 -5.52
C PHE A 288 2.04 1.90 -4.41
N GLY A 289 0.97 2.66 -4.65
CA GLY A 289 0.40 3.66 -3.75
C GLY A 289 0.74 5.09 -4.14
N THR A 290 1.88 5.30 -4.82
CA THR A 290 2.36 6.64 -5.17
C THR A 290 1.51 7.35 -6.23
N LYS A 291 0.63 6.63 -6.93
CA LYS A 291 -0.33 7.18 -7.91
C LYS A 291 -1.76 7.19 -7.36
N MET A 292 -1.94 7.18 -6.04
CA MET A 292 -3.24 7.12 -5.32
C MET A 292 -3.75 8.50 -4.86
N GLN A 293 -3.25 9.58 -5.44
CA GLN A 293 -3.69 10.93 -5.15
C GLN A 293 -3.59 11.79 -6.41
N PRO A 294 -4.43 12.82 -6.57
CA PRO A 294 -4.21 13.87 -7.55
C PRO A 294 -2.98 14.69 -7.14
N TYR A 295 -2.19 15.13 -8.13
CA TYR A 295 -1.02 15.97 -7.91
C TYR A 295 -1.18 17.32 -8.61
N PRO A 296 -0.30 18.31 -8.31
CA PRO A 296 -0.35 19.62 -8.95
C PRO A 296 -0.48 19.58 -10.48
N GLU A 297 0.18 18.60 -11.12
CA GLU A 297 0.28 18.51 -12.56
C GLU A 297 -1.06 18.12 -13.22
N GLU A 298 -1.90 17.29 -12.59
CA GLU A 298 -3.25 17.01 -13.09
C GLU A 298 -4.09 18.28 -13.22
N PHE A 299 -4.01 19.20 -12.25
CA PHE A 299 -4.77 20.44 -12.27
C PHE A 299 -4.24 21.43 -13.31
N VAL A 300 -2.92 21.64 -13.32
CA VAL A 300 -2.30 22.64 -14.19
C VAL A 300 -2.35 22.24 -15.65
N VAL A 301 -2.08 20.98 -15.99
CA VAL A 301 -2.10 20.50 -17.38
C VAL A 301 -3.53 20.45 -17.93
N ALA A 302 -4.52 20.08 -17.11
CA ALA A 302 -5.93 20.18 -17.46
C ALA A 302 -6.35 21.63 -17.78
N TRP A 303 -5.98 22.57 -16.91
CA TRP A 303 -6.26 23.98 -17.10
C TRP A 303 -5.56 24.55 -18.34
N LEU A 304 -4.29 24.19 -18.58
CA LEU A 304 -3.51 24.59 -19.75
C LEU A 304 -4.17 24.13 -21.05
N SER A 305 -4.60 22.87 -21.10
CA SER A 305 -5.30 22.31 -22.27
C SER A 305 -6.57 23.10 -22.60
N ARG A 306 -7.36 23.45 -21.58
CA ARG A 306 -8.55 24.30 -21.72
C ARG A 306 -8.22 25.71 -22.19
N ARG A 307 -7.20 26.34 -21.59
CA ARG A 307 -6.77 27.70 -21.93
C ARG A 307 -6.22 27.80 -23.35
N LEU A 308 -5.47 26.79 -23.80
CA LEU A 308 -4.82 26.79 -25.11
C LEU A 308 -5.71 26.21 -26.22
N GLY A 309 -6.78 25.48 -25.89
CA GLY A 309 -7.62 24.78 -26.85
C GLY A 309 -6.87 23.68 -27.61
N ARG A 310 -5.82 23.11 -27.00
CA ARG A 310 -4.91 22.13 -27.61
C ARG A 310 -4.58 21.02 -26.61
N PRO A 311 -4.31 19.79 -27.06
CA PRO A 311 -3.83 18.75 -26.16
C PRO A 311 -2.47 19.12 -25.55
N VAL A 312 -2.29 18.87 -24.25
CA VAL A 312 -1.03 19.11 -23.53
C VAL A 312 -0.64 17.84 -22.80
N ALA A 313 0.60 17.40 -23.00
CA ALA A 313 1.17 16.23 -22.37
C ALA A 313 2.27 16.63 -21.37
N TRP A 314 2.39 15.89 -20.27
CA TRP A 314 3.50 15.97 -19.32
C TRP A 314 3.86 14.56 -18.85
N ALA A 315 5.15 14.33 -18.65
CA ALA A 315 5.67 13.12 -18.03
C ALA A 315 6.97 13.47 -17.29
N GLU A 316 7.02 13.19 -15.99
CA GLU A 316 8.20 13.49 -15.20
C GLU A 316 9.35 12.52 -15.53
N ASP A 317 10.59 12.97 -15.35
CA ASP A 317 11.74 12.06 -15.32
C ASP A 317 11.96 11.45 -13.92
N ARG A 318 12.99 10.61 -13.77
CA ARG A 318 13.28 9.95 -12.49
C ARG A 318 13.77 10.92 -11.41
N ALA A 319 14.58 11.91 -11.76
CA ALA A 319 15.09 12.87 -10.79
C ALA A 319 13.95 13.76 -10.27
N GLU A 320 13.08 14.21 -11.18
CA GLU A 320 11.85 14.92 -10.88
C GLU A 320 10.92 14.07 -10.00
N HIS A 321 10.72 12.79 -10.33
CA HIS A 321 9.90 11.88 -9.54
C HIS A 321 10.32 11.82 -8.06
N LEU A 322 11.63 11.78 -7.78
CA LEU A 322 12.14 11.67 -6.41
C LEU A 322 11.89 12.92 -5.55
N VAL A 323 11.58 14.06 -6.16
CA VAL A 323 11.31 15.31 -5.44
C VAL A 323 9.86 15.77 -5.59
N ALA A 324 9.10 15.25 -6.56
CA ALA A 324 7.73 15.67 -6.87
C ALA A 324 6.65 14.64 -6.49
N THR A 325 7.01 13.36 -6.39
CA THR A 325 6.08 12.29 -6.02
C THR A 325 6.17 11.97 -4.54
N THR A 326 5.05 11.63 -3.92
CA THR A 326 5.00 11.37 -2.47
C THR A 326 5.93 10.23 -2.05
N HIS A 327 6.57 10.38 -0.89
CA HIS A 327 7.37 9.34 -0.21
C HIS A 327 6.53 8.54 0.79
N GLY A 328 7.14 7.61 1.54
CA GLY A 328 6.47 6.87 2.62
C GLY A 328 7.42 6.49 3.76
N ARG A 329 6.90 5.81 4.80
CA ARG A 329 7.59 5.46 6.06
C ARG A 329 7.91 6.68 6.92
N ASP A 330 9.21 7.01 7.05
CA ASP A 330 9.79 8.09 7.85
C ASP A 330 9.14 8.24 9.25
N GLN A 331 9.36 7.22 10.09
CA GLN A 331 8.79 7.14 11.43
C GLN A 331 9.85 6.90 12.48
N ARG A 332 9.66 7.52 13.65
CA ARG A 332 10.39 7.22 14.89
C ARG A 332 9.41 6.78 15.96
N HIS A 333 9.75 5.69 16.64
CA HIS A 333 8.99 5.06 17.70
C HIS A 333 9.81 5.03 18.99
N ASP A 334 9.25 5.54 20.08
CA ASP A 334 9.78 5.42 21.44
C ASP A 334 8.90 4.45 22.22
N VAL A 335 9.34 3.18 22.27
CA VAL A 335 8.54 2.06 22.76
C VAL A 335 8.94 1.67 24.18
N GLU A 336 7.96 1.41 25.02
CA GLU A 336 8.09 0.74 26.32
C GLU A 336 7.30 -0.57 26.30
N VAL A 337 7.90 -1.64 26.79
CA VAL A 337 7.32 -2.98 26.77
C VAL A 337 7.37 -3.57 28.17
N GLY A 338 6.24 -4.12 28.62
CA GLY A 338 6.12 -4.94 29.83
C GLY A 338 5.82 -6.39 29.47
N HIS A 339 6.56 -7.33 30.05
CA HIS A 339 6.39 -8.76 29.81
C HIS A 339 6.61 -9.61 31.08
N ASP A 340 6.11 -10.85 31.06
CA ASP A 340 6.38 -11.83 32.11
C ASP A 340 7.70 -12.60 31.88
N ALA A 341 8.08 -13.45 32.83
CA ALA A 341 9.30 -14.25 32.75
C ALA A 341 9.29 -15.30 31.62
N ASP A 342 8.10 -15.68 31.13
CA ASP A 342 7.91 -16.60 30.01
C ASP A 342 7.89 -15.87 28.65
N GLY A 343 8.04 -14.54 28.64
CA GLY A 343 8.00 -13.74 27.42
C GLY A 343 6.57 -13.49 26.88
N ARG A 344 5.53 -13.59 27.72
CA ARG A 344 4.21 -13.04 27.37
C ARG A 344 4.22 -11.53 27.50
N ILE A 345 3.73 -10.84 26.47
CA ILE A 345 3.58 -9.39 26.46
C ILE A 345 2.34 -9.02 27.27
N LEU A 346 2.53 -8.12 28.23
CA LEU A 346 1.48 -7.64 29.12
C LEU A 346 1.08 -6.20 28.77
N ALA A 347 2.06 -5.39 28.38
CA ALA A 347 1.85 -3.99 28.02
C ALA A 347 2.80 -3.51 26.93
N VAL A 348 2.29 -2.67 26.02
CA VAL A 348 3.11 -1.94 25.05
C VAL A 348 2.65 -0.48 25.03
N ARG A 349 3.58 0.46 25.22
CA ARG A 349 3.36 1.89 25.03
C ARG A 349 4.29 2.42 23.95
N ASP A 350 3.77 3.20 23.00
CA ASP A 350 4.55 3.75 21.89
C ASP A 350 4.30 5.25 21.70
N ARG A 351 5.36 6.02 21.46
CA ARG A 351 5.27 7.40 20.98
C ARG A 351 5.86 7.46 19.58
N ILE A 352 5.01 7.81 18.62
CA ILE A 352 5.30 7.78 17.20
C ILE A 352 5.39 9.23 16.70
N ALA A 353 6.47 9.56 16.02
CA ALA A 353 6.60 10.77 15.23
C ALA A 353 6.74 10.36 13.76
N SER A 354 5.79 10.78 12.93
CA SER A 354 5.70 10.46 11.50
C SER A 354 5.93 11.73 10.69
N ASP A 355 6.96 11.73 9.85
CA ASP A 355 7.29 12.88 9.00
C ASP A 355 6.44 12.88 7.72
N ILE A 356 5.49 13.80 7.63
CA ILE A 356 4.56 13.90 6.50
C ILE A 356 5.05 14.84 5.39
N GLY A 357 6.24 15.42 5.53
CA GLY A 357 6.78 16.41 4.60
C GLY A 357 6.06 17.75 4.67
N ALA A 358 6.11 18.52 3.58
CA ALA A 358 5.79 19.95 3.61
C ALA A 358 4.30 20.30 3.56
N TYR A 359 3.42 19.35 3.20
CA TYR A 359 1.98 19.61 3.02
C TYR A 359 1.17 18.37 3.37
N SER A 360 -0.08 18.56 3.81
CA SER A 360 -1.00 17.45 4.11
C SER A 360 -2.15 17.38 3.10
N PHE A 361 -1.84 16.89 1.89
CA PHE A 361 -2.85 16.63 0.87
C PHE A 361 -3.18 15.14 0.76
N THR A 362 -4.46 14.85 0.56
CA THR A 362 -5.04 13.52 0.30
C THR A 362 -4.64 12.40 1.28
N ASN A 363 -3.45 11.79 1.12
CA ASN A 363 -3.02 10.62 1.90
C ASN A 363 -1.77 10.87 2.76
N ALA A 364 -1.31 12.13 2.87
CA ALA A 364 -0.04 12.45 3.54
C ALA A 364 0.05 11.95 4.99
N ALA A 365 -1.03 12.04 5.75
CA ALA A 365 -1.11 11.61 7.14
C ALA A 365 -1.52 10.13 7.35
N SER A 366 -1.78 9.38 6.27
CA SER A 366 -2.35 8.03 6.38
C SER A 366 -1.46 7.06 7.16
N GLU A 367 -0.14 7.19 7.04
CA GLU A 367 0.81 6.40 7.84
C GLU A 367 0.73 6.75 9.33
N ALA A 368 0.69 8.04 9.69
CA ALA A 368 0.56 8.49 11.08
C ALA A 368 -0.75 8.00 11.74
N ILE A 369 -1.82 7.85 10.94
CA ILE A 369 -3.13 7.34 11.39
C ILE A 369 -3.10 5.81 11.53
N GLY A 370 -2.58 5.10 10.54
CA GLY A 370 -2.65 3.64 10.46
C GLY A 370 -1.69 2.92 11.42
N THR A 371 -0.46 3.42 11.57
CA THR A 371 0.56 2.77 12.40
C THR A 371 0.11 2.47 13.84
N PRO A 372 -0.39 3.45 14.63
CA PRO A 372 -0.73 3.18 16.03
C PRO A 372 -1.82 2.12 16.19
N ALA A 373 -2.70 1.90 15.20
CA ALA A 373 -3.69 0.83 15.29
C ALA A 373 -3.10 -0.56 14.93
N ALA A 374 -2.07 -0.60 14.08
CA ALA A 374 -1.50 -1.82 13.54
C ALA A 374 -0.39 -2.45 14.38
N VAL A 375 0.28 -1.69 15.27
CA VAL A 375 1.43 -2.20 16.08
C VAL A 375 1.12 -3.49 16.85
N PRO A 376 -0.04 -3.69 17.50
CA PRO A 376 -0.30 -4.96 18.20
C PRO A 376 -0.18 -6.21 17.30
N GLY A 377 -0.40 -6.07 15.99
CA GLY A 377 -0.24 -7.14 15.02
C GLY A 377 -1.12 -8.37 15.34
N PRO A 378 -0.64 -9.58 15.05
CA PRO A 378 -1.37 -10.83 15.31
C PRO A 378 -1.31 -11.30 16.78
N TYR A 379 -0.85 -10.44 17.70
CA TYR A 379 -0.55 -10.80 19.08
C TYR A 379 -1.61 -10.31 20.07
N ARG A 380 -1.76 -11.05 21.17
CA ARG A 380 -2.50 -10.61 22.35
C ARG A 380 -1.66 -9.58 23.11
N VAL A 381 -2.09 -8.32 23.07
CA VAL A 381 -1.48 -7.22 23.86
C VAL A 381 -2.54 -6.65 24.81
N PRO A 382 -2.65 -7.15 26.06
CA PRO A 382 -3.77 -6.84 26.96
C PRO A 382 -3.93 -5.35 27.30
N ALA A 383 -2.83 -4.64 27.49
CA ALA A 383 -2.80 -3.20 27.70
C ALA A 383 -1.92 -2.54 26.63
N TYR A 384 -2.48 -1.59 25.89
CA TYR A 384 -1.81 -0.97 24.75
C TYR A 384 -2.13 0.51 24.69
N ALA A 385 -1.12 1.34 24.44
CA ALA A 385 -1.34 2.73 24.11
C ALA A 385 -0.28 3.25 23.13
N ALA A 386 -0.71 3.88 22.04
CA ALA A 386 0.19 4.60 21.15
C ALA A 386 -0.30 6.02 20.91
N GLU A 387 0.63 6.97 20.86
CA GLU A 387 0.40 8.36 20.45
C GLU A 387 1.24 8.64 19.20
N SER A 388 0.59 9.01 18.11
CA SER A 388 1.22 9.29 16.83
C SER A 388 1.03 10.74 16.42
N LEU A 389 2.13 11.40 16.08
CA LEU A 389 2.19 12.79 15.63
C LEU A 389 2.47 12.82 14.13
N ALA A 390 1.58 13.41 13.33
CA ALA A 390 1.85 13.76 11.95
C ALA A 390 2.60 15.11 11.91
N VAL A 391 3.86 15.10 11.51
CA VAL A 391 4.80 16.22 11.66
C VAL A 391 5.19 16.80 10.30
N PHE A 392 5.00 18.11 10.13
CA PHE A 392 5.46 18.85 8.96
C PHE A 392 6.98 19.07 8.98
N THR A 393 7.60 18.89 7.83
CA THR A 393 9.02 19.20 7.57
C THR A 393 9.20 19.74 6.16
N ASN A 394 10.32 20.40 5.87
CA ASN A 394 10.68 20.87 4.54
C ASN A 394 11.15 19.76 3.59
N LYS A 395 10.44 18.64 3.55
CA LYS A 395 10.68 17.53 2.63
C LYS A 395 9.52 17.41 1.65
N THR A 396 9.72 16.70 0.55
CA THR A 396 8.63 16.29 -0.36
C THR A 396 7.49 15.66 0.47
N PRO A 397 6.21 15.95 0.19
CA PRO A 397 5.12 15.38 0.97
C PRO A 397 5.14 13.84 1.02
N SER A 398 4.67 13.27 2.13
CA SER A 398 4.47 11.82 2.27
C SER A 398 3.13 11.41 1.65
N GLY A 399 2.90 10.11 1.51
CA GLY A 399 1.68 9.56 0.96
C GLY A 399 1.65 8.04 1.00
N SER A 400 0.75 7.44 0.23
CA SER A 400 0.57 6.00 0.21
C SER A 400 1.77 5.29 -0.44
N PHE A 401 2.35 4.34 0.28
CA PHE A 401 3.33 3.39 -0.23
C PHE A 401 3.09 2.04 0.43
N ARG A 402 2.82 0.99 -0.36
CA ARG A 402 2.45 -0.39 0.04
C ARG A 402 2.56 -0.73 1.54
N GLY A 403 1.46 -1.13 2.18
CA GLY A 403 1.42 -1.46 3.61
C GLY A 403 1.45 -0.20 4.49
N VAL A 404 0.67 0.83 4.12
CA VAL A 404 0.60 2.13 4.80
C VAL A 404 0.28 1.94 6.29
N GLY A 405 1.22 2.33 7.16
CA GLY A 405 1.15 2.15 8.61
C GLY A 405 1.35 0.71 9.10
N VAL A 406 0.96 -0.30 8.32
CA VAL A 406 1.09 -1.73 8.70
C VAL A 406 2.54 -2.22 8.58
N ALA A 407 3.28 -1.80 7.55
CA ALA A 407 4.69 -2.15 7.39
C ALA A 407 5.58 -1.64 8.54
N PRO A 408 5.56 -0.33 8.91
CA PRO A 408 6.32 0.14 10.07
C PRO A 408 5.86 -0.50 11.37
N ALA A 409 4.54 -0.67 11.58
CA ALA A 409 3.99 -1.35 12.74
C ALA A 409 4.48 -2.79 12.89
N THR A 410 4.51 -3.55 11.79
CA THR A 410 5.00 -4.93 11.77
C THR A 410 6.48 -4.99 12.10
N PHE A 411 7.31 -4.09 11.54
CA PHE A 411 8.72 -4.00 11.93
C PHE A 411 8.85 -3.76 13.44
N VAL A 412 8.12 -2.79 13.99
CA VAL A 412 8.18 -2.47 15.43
C VAL A 412 7.81 -3.66 16.29
N MET A 413 6.67 -4.28 16.04
CA MET A 413 6.19 -5.40 16.85
C MET A 413 7.07 -6.64 16.74
N GLU A 414 7.53 -6.96 15.53
CA GLU A 414 8.42 -8.10 15.32
C GLU A 414 9.82 -7.87 15.91
N ARG A 415 10.29 -6.62 15.99
CA ARG A 415 11.48 -6.28 16.77
C ARG A 415 11.22 -6.45 18.27
N ILE A 416 10.06 -6.00 18.79
CA ILE A 416 9.67 -6.18 20.20
C ILE A 416 9.70 -7.66 20.58
N ILE A 417 9.03 -8.52 19.79
CA ILE A 417 8.94 -9.96 20.04
C ILE A 417 10.34 -10.60 20.11
N ASP A 418 11.21 -10.31 19.13
CA ASP A 418 12.58 -10.84 19.12
C ASP A 418 13.43 -10.30 20.29
N LEU A 419 13.21 -9.05 20.70
CA LEU A 419 13.87 -8.45 21.88
C LEU A 419 13.39 -9.06 23.20
N VAL A 420 12.11 -9.42 23.30
CA VAL A 420 11.57 -10.20 24.43
C VAL A 420 12.19 -11.59 24.45
N ALA A 421 12.20 -12.29 23.30
CA ALA A 421 12.78 -13.62 23.17
C ALA A 421 14.25 -13.66 23.61
N ALA A 422 15.04 -12.67 23.18
CA ALA A 422 16.43 -12.58 23.59
C ALA A 422 16.63 -12.28 25.08
N ARG A 423 15.70 -11.55 25.73
CA ARG A 423 15.76 -11.24 27.16
C ARG A 423 15.40 -12.43 28.03
N VAL A 424 14.42 -13.22 27.63
CA VAL A 424 14.01 -14.44 28.35
C VAL A 424 14.82 -15.68 27.96
N GLY A 425 15.72 -15.56 26.97
CA GLY A 425 16.55 -16.65 26.50
C GLY A 425 15.78 -17.77 25.78
N ALA A 426 14.68 -17.43 25.11
CA ALA A 426 13.83 -18.38 24.39
C ALA A 426 13.98 -18.25 22.87
N ASP A 427 13.58 -19.29 22.14
CA ASP A 427 13.50 -19.22 20.68
C ASP A 427 12.41 -18.18 20.26
N PRO A 428 12.70 -17.29 19.30
CA PRO A 428 11.74 -16.28 18.85
C PRO A 428 10.42 -16.84 18.30
N ALA A 429 10.42 -18.06 17.75
CA ALA A 429 9.21 -18.72 17.29
C ALA A 429 8.31 -19.16 18.45
N GLU A 430 8.90 -19.62 19.56
CA GLU A 430 8.15 -20.00 20.76
C GLU A 430 7.50 -18.79 21.41
N VAL A 431 8.22 -17.67 21.50
CA VAL A 431 7.67 -16.42 22.06
C VAL A 431 6.51 -15.90 21.21
N ARG A 432 6.58 -16.02 19.87
CA ARG A 432 5.42 -15.74 19.01
C ARG A 432 4.25 -16.64 19.38
N LEU A 433 4.42 -17.95 19.41
CA LEU A 433 3.35 -18.91 19.75
C LEU A 433 2.67 -18.63 21.10
N ARG A 434 3.43 -18.17 22.11
CA ARG A 434 2.87 -17.78 23.43
C ARG A 434 1.93 -16.57 23.34
N ASN A 435 2.18 -15.65 22.40
CA ASN A 435 1.48 -14.38 22.28
C ASN A 435 0.43 -14.34 21.16
N LEU A 436 0.50 -15.21 20.13
CA LEU A 436 -0.42 -15.19 18.98
C LEU A 436 -1.87 -15.46 19.36
N VAL A 437 -2.79 -14.66 18.83
CA VAL A 437 -4.24 -14.89 18.90
C VAL A 437 -4.58 -16.27 18.32
N GLY A 438 -5.37 -17.05 19.05
CA GLY A 438 -5.79 -18.40 18.65
C GLY A 438 -7.05 -18.39 17.76
N PRO A 439 -7.27 -19.44 16.94
CA PRO A 439 -8.45 -19.54 16.07
C PRO A 439 -9.77 -19.58 16.86
N GLU A 440 -9.77 -20.11 18.08
CA GLU A 440 -10.93 -20.15 18.98
C GLU A 440 -11.37 -18.77 19.46
N GLN A 441 -10.52 -17.75 19.27
CA GLN A 441 -10.80 -16.37 19.63
C GLN A 441 -11.38 -15.56 18.47
N MET A 442 -11.54 -16.16 17.28
CA MET A 442 -12.02 -15.47 16.08
C MET A 442 -13.56 -15.41 16.02
N PRO A 443 -14.16 -14.28 15.57
CA PRO A 443 -13.51 -13.02 15.25
C PRO A 443 -12.94 -12.33 16.51
N PHE A 444 -11.70 -11.85 16.42
CA PHE A 444 -10.96 -11.33 17.57
C PHE A 444 -11.09 -9.81 17.66
N ASP A 445 -11.81 -9.34 18.68
CA ASP A 445 -11.82 -7.92 19.05
C ASP A 445 -10.59 -7.60 19.91
N SER A 446 -9.72 -6.73 19.38
CA SER A 446 -8.55 -6.25 20.13
C SER A 446 -8.93 -5.35 21.30
N GLY A 447 -10.13 -4.76 21.29
CA GLY A 447 -10.56 -3.73 22.25
C GLY A 447 -9.85 -2.39 22.06
N THR A 448 -9.12 -2.21 20.96
CA THR A 448 -8.38 -0.97 20.66
C THR A 448 -9.33 0.09 20.11
N THR A 449 -9.30 1.29 20.67
CA THR A 449 -10.01 2.46 20.15
C THR A 449 -9.01 3.45 19.57
N LEU A 450 -9.27 3.92 18.35
CA LEU A 450 -8.50 4.96 17.68
C LEU A 450 -9.18 6.32 17.90
N HIS A 451 -8.49 7.24 18.56
CA HIS A 451 -8.88 8.62 18.78
C HIS A 451 -8.19 9.52 17.76
N LEU A 452 -8.97 10.07 16.84
CA LEU A 452 -8.57 11.08 15.86
C LEU A 452 -9.01 12.48 16.34
N SER A 453 -8.52 13.54 15.70
CA SER A 453 -8.81 14.93 16.10
C SER A 453 -10.31 15.30 16.17
N ALA A 454 -11.20 14.55 15.52
CA ALA A 454 -12.64 14.82 15.50
C ALA A 454 -13.54 13.62 15.86
N VAL A 455 -12.99 12.41 15.96
CA VAL A 455 -13.78 11.18 16.11
C VAL A 455 -12.99 10.11 16.84
N SER A 456 -13.68 9.29 17.62
CA SER A 456 -13.13 8.04 18.16
C SER A 456 -13.80 6.87 17.46
N ILE A 457 -13.01 5.95 16.92
CA ILE A 457 -13.49 4.78 16.17
C ILE A 457 -12.89 3.50 16.77
N PRO A 458 -13.70 2.48 17.09
CA PRO A 458 -13.19 1.17 17.43
C PRO A 458 -12.40 0.58 16.27
N TRP A 459 -11.27 -0.07 16.55
CA TRP A 459 -10.57 -0.85 15.54
C TRP A 459 -11.41 -2.08 15.16
N PRO A 460 -11.58 -2.37 13.86
CA PRO A 460 -12.39 -3.52 13.45
C PRO A 460 -11.83 -4.84 14.01
N PRO A 461 -12.70 -5.78 14.43
CA PRO A 461 -12.27 -7.09 14.89
C PRO A 461 -11.65 -7.89 13.75
N TYR A 462 -10.62 -8.69 14.06
CA TYR A 462 -10.01 -9.60 13.09
C TYR A 462 -11.02 -10.66 12.69
N ASP A 463 -11.24 -10.82 11.39
CA ASP A 463 -12.39 -11.55 10.86
C ASP A 463 -12.26 -13.07 10.99
N SER A 464 -11.09 -13.61 10.65
CA SER A 464 -10.77 -15.04 10.76
C SER A 464 -9.26 -15.30 10.66
N GLY A 465 -8.79 -16.41 11.23
CA GLY A 465 -7.40 -16.86 11.06
C GLY A 465 -6.98 -17.96 12.04
N ASP A 466 -5.97 -18.75 11.65
CA ASP A 466 -5.26 -19.69 12.54
C ASP A 466 -3.77 -19.35 12.53
N TYR A 467 -3.41 -18.32 13.30
CA TYR A 467 -2.06 -17.79 13.35
C TYR A 467 -1.04 -18.81 13.88
N PRO A 468 -1.33 -19.58 14.95
CA PRO A 468 -0.40 -20.60 15.42
C PRO A 468 -0.18 -21.73 14.42
N ALA A 469 -1.21 -22.21 13.71
CA ALA A 469 -1.03 -23.23 12.68
C ALA A 469 -0.20 -22.70 11.50
N LEU A 470 -0.46 -21.47 11.05
CA LEU A 470 0.29 -20.85 9.97
C LEU A 470 1.78 -20.71 10.32
N LEU A 471 2.10 -20.24 11.54
CA LEU A 471 3.49 -20.14 12.00
C LEU A 471 4.17 -21.51 12.03
N ARG A 472 3.55 -22.54 12.63
CA ARG A 472 4.15 -23.88 12.64
C ARG A 472 4.41 -24.40 11.23
N ARG A 473 3.47 -24.19 10.32
CA ARG A 473 3.59 -24.60 8.92
C ARG A 473 4.72 -23.87 8.19
N ALA A 474 4.87 -22.56 8.40
CA ALA A 474 5.97 -21.78 7.83
C ALA A 474 7.34 -22.28 8.33
N LEU A 475 7.45 -22.60 9.63
CA LEU A 475 8.69 -23.14 10.22
C LEU A 475 9.05 -24.51 9.63
N GLU A 476 8.06 -25.38 9.44
CA GLU A 476 8.24 -26.68 8.78
C GLU A 476 8.72 -26.52 7.34
N LEU A 477 8.02 -25.73 6.53
CA LEU A 477 8.37 -25.49 5.12
C LEU A 477 9.75 -24.83 4.96
N ALA A 478 10.16 -24.00 5.92
CA ALA A 478 11.47 -23.37 5.94
C ALA A 478 12.60 -24.32 6.40
N GLY A 479 12.27 -25.45 7.03
CA GLY A 479 13.26 -26.33 7.68
C GLY A 479 13.91 -25.67 8.89
N TYR A 480 13.13 -24.95 9.71
CA TYR A 480 13.63 -24.07 10.77
C TYR A 480 14.56 -24.77 11.79
N GLU A 481 14.24 -26.00 12.20
CA GLU A 481 15.09 -26.76 13.13
C GLU A 481 16.46 -27.09 12.54
N GLU A 482 16.53 -27.41 11.24
CA GLU A 482 17.79 -27.63 10.54
C GLU A 482 18.59 -26.33 10.42
N LEU A 483 17.91 -25.22 10.09
CA LEU A 483 18.53 -23.90 10.03
C LEU A 483 19.13 -23.50 11.39
N ARG A 484 18.41 -23.71 12.50
CA ARG A 484 18.89 -23.42 13.86
C ARG A 484 20.10 -24.30 14.24
N ARG A 485 20.09 -25.58 13.88
CA ARG A 485 21.26 -26.47 14.07
C ARG A 485 22.47 -26.01 13.27
N GLU A 486 22.27 -25.62 12.01
CA GLU A 486 23.34 -25.11 11.15
C GLU A 486 23.91 -23.79 11.68
N GLN A 487 23.05 -22.87 12.10
CA GLN A 487 23.47 -21.62 12.74
C GLN A 487 24.33 -21.88 13.99
N ALA A 488 23.89 -22.78 14.88
CA ALA A 488 24.66 -23.15 16.07
C ALA A 488 26.02 -23.75 15.70
N ARG A 489 26.07 -24.65 14.70
CA ARG A 489 27.32 -25.23 14.19
C ARG A 489 28.31 -24.15 13.72
N ARG A 490 27.83 -23.16 12.95
CA ARG A 490 28.68 -22.06 12.46
C ARG A 490 29.17 -21.15 13.58
N ARG A 491 28.31 -20.83 14.54
CA ARG A 491 28.69 -20.06 15.74
C ARG A 491 29.88 -20.74 16.45
N SER A 492 29.79 -22.04 16.71
CA SER A 492 30.86 -22.79 17.38
C SER A 492 32.14 -22.94 16.55
N ALA A 493 32.06 -22.98 15.22
CA ALA A 493 33.23 -23.10 14.34
C ALA A 493 34.03 -21.78 14.21
N THR A 494 33.39 -20.63 14.46
CA THR A 494 34.02 -19.31 14.36
C THR A 494 34.96 -19.01 15.55
N ASP A 495 34.79 -19.72 16.68
CA ASP A 495 35.71 -19.68 17.83
C ASP A 495 37.05 -20.42 17.58
N THR A 496 37.14 -21.16 16.47
CA THR A 496 38.33 -21.94 16.08
C THR A 496 38.86 -21.49 14.71
N ALA A 497 39.23 -20.23 14.54
CA ALA A 497 39.74 -19.76 13.23
C ALA A 497 41.24 -20.01 13.05
N THR A 498 41.60 -21.06 12.31
CA THR A 498 42.63 -20.93 11.27
C THR A 498 41.92 -20.51 9.99
N ALA A 499 41.91 -19.20 9.71
CA ALA A 499 41.37 -18.63 8.49
C ALA A 499 42.45 -18.64 7.40
N THR A 500 42.46 -19.63 6.50
CA THR A 500 43.27 -19.53 5.27
C THR A 500 42.69 -20.12 4.00
N ASP A 501 41.56 -20.84 3.98
CA ASP A 501 41.09 -21.40 2.70
C ASP A 501 39.56 -21.38 2.54
N ALA A 502 39.10 -20.80 1.42
CA ALA A 502 37.84 -21.05 0.68
C ALA A 502 36.89 -19.86 0.48
N ASP A 503 36.98 -19.22 -0.70
CA ASP A 503 36.03 -18.26 -1.25
C ASP A 503 34.68 -18.92 -1.62
N GLY A 504 33.81 -19.17 -0.62
CA GLY A 504 32.48 -19.76 -0.85
C GLY A 504 31.39 -19.38 0.18
N PRO A 505 30.10 -19.65 -0.15
CA PRO A 505 28.98 -19.52 0.79
C PRO A 505 29.11 -20.49 1.97
N GLY A 506 28.62 -20.12 3.15
CA GLY A 506 28.76 -20.94 4.36
C GLY A 506 29.82 -20.47 5.37
N ARG A 507 30.55 -19.38 5.07
CA ARG A 507 31.65 -18.86 5.91
C ARG A 507 31.23 -17.85 6.98
N TRP A 508 30.10 -17.18 6.77
CA TRP A 508 29.69 -16.03 7.57
C TRP A 508 28.60 -16.38 8.58
N PRO A 509 28.45 -15.57 9.65
CA PRO A 509 27.34 -15.65 10.60
C PRO A 509 25.99 -15.76 9.87
N LEU A 510 25.30 -16.87 10.13
CA LEU A 510 23.97 -17.13 9.59
C LEU A 510 22.93 -16.50 10.51
N GLY A 511 21.99 -15.76 9.94
CA GLY A 511 20.84 -15.19 10.66
C GLY A 511 19.53 -15.74 10.14
N ILE A 512 18.58 -15.99 11.05
CA ILE A 512 17.27 -16.53 10.75
C ILE A 512 16.22 -15.61 11.38
N GLY A 513 15.48 -14.90 10.55
CA GLY A 513 14.49 -13.93 10.97
C GLY A 513 13.07 -14.35 10.60
N LEU A 514 12.14 -14.00 11.48
CA LEU A 514 10.71 -14.22 11.30
C LEU A 514 10.01 -12.86 11.22
N GLY A 515 9.00 -12.76 10.37
CA GLY A 515 8.13 -11.59 10.27
C GLY A 515 6.70 -12.04 10.08
N MET A 516 5.87 -11.88 11.10
CA MET A 516 4.44 -12.18 11.05
C MET A 516 3.61 -10.89 11.01
N PHE A 517 2.63 -10.85 10.12
CA PHE A 517 1.77 -9.68 9.95
C PHE A 517 0.29 -10.06 9.94
N VAL A 518 -0.54 -9.08 10.26
CA VAL A 518 -1.98 -9.07 9.99
C VAL A 518 -2.31 -7.70 9.40
N GLU A 519 -3.00 -7.69 8.27
CA GLU A 519 -3.25 -6.49 7.47
C GLU A 519 -4.76 -6.32 7.27
N PRO A 520 -5.34 -5.17 7.66
CA PRO A 520 -6.68 -4.80 7.21
C PRO A 520 -6.65 -4.58 5.70
N SER A 521 -7.48 -5.33 4.97
CA SER A 521 -7.64 -5.21 3.53
C SER A 521 -9.06 -4.80 3.16
N GLY A 522 -9.30 -4.46 1.90
CA GLY A 522 -10.64 -4.02 1.48
C GLY A 522 -10.98 -2.59 1.90
N GLY A 523 -9.96 -1.78 2.26
CA GLY A 523 -10.14 -0.39 2.66
C GLY A 523 -10.87 0.46 1.61
N GLY A 524 -11.46 1.57 2.05
CA GLY A 524 -12.27 2.47 1.23
C GLY A 524 -13.77 2.18 1.29
N THR A 525 -14.53 2.84 0.42
CA THR A 525 -15.99 2.69 0.35
C THR A 525 -16.39 1.48 -0.51
N ALA A 526 -17.64 1.47 -0.99
CA ALA A 526 -18.12 0.49 -1.95
C ALA A 526 -17.30 0.48 -3.25
N GLU A 527 -17.40 -0.61 -4.00
CA GLU A 527 -16.99 -0.69 -5.40
C GLU A 527 -18.18 -0.98 -6.30
N LEU A 528 -18.14 -0.45 -7.51
CA LEU A 528 -19.17 -0.69 -8.51
C LEU A 528 -18.66 -1.62 -9.60
N SER A 529 -19.48 -2.59 -9.98
CA SER A 529 -19.28 -3.38 -11.18
C SER A 529 -20.57 -3.52 -11.98
N ARG A 530 -20.43 -3.51 -13.31
CA ARG A 530 -21.50 -3.85 -14.25
C ARG A 530 -21.08 -5.02 -15.14
N VAL A 531 -21.97 -5.99 -15.28
CA VAL A 531 -21.81 -7.15 -16.15
C VAL A 531 -22.97 -7.17 -17.14
N ARG A 532 -22.67 -7.29 -18.43
CA ARG A 532 -23.67 -7.31 -19.51
C ARG A 532 -23.37 -8.41 -20.52
N VAL A 533 -24.41 -8.87 -21.21
CA VAL A 533 -24.30 -9.81 -22.33
C VAL A 533 -24.83 -9.15 -23.59
N ASP A 534 -24.07 -9.21 -24.68
CA ASP A 534 -24.52 -8.75 -26.00
C ASP A 534 -25.34 -9.81 -26.75
N GLU A 535 -25.80 -9.49 -27.96
CA GLU A 535 -26.61 -10.39 -28.78
C GLU A 535 -25.83 -11.59 -29.34
N GLU A 536 -24.50 -11.52 -29.30
CA GLU A 536 -23.57 -12.57 -29.71
C GLU A 536 -23.29 -13.54 -28.55
N GLY A 537 -23.62 -13.15 -27.32
CA GLY A 537 -23.40 -13.92 -26.10
C GLY A 537 -22.07 -13.62 -25.42
N THR A 538 -21.34 -12.59 -25.87
CA THR A 538 -20.11 -12.14 -25.22
C THR A 538 -20.45 -11.39 -23.94
N VAL A 539 -19.77 -11.75 -22.86
CA VAL A 539 -19.95 -11.12 -21.55
C VAL A 539 -18.93 -10.01 -21.38
N GLU A 540 -19.38 -8.80 -21.10
CA GLU A 540 -18.51 -7.67 -20.76
C GLU A 540 -18.62 -7.32 -19.27
N VAL A 541 -17.47 -7.12 -18.63
CA VAL A 541 -17.34 -6.69 -17.24
C VAL A 541 -16.66 -5.32 -17.21
N THR A 542 -17.28 -4.39 -16.49
CA THR A 542 -16.68 -3.11 -16.10
C THR A 542 -16.66 -2.99 -14.59
N ALA A 543 -15.65 -2.32 -14.04
CA ALA A 543 -15.54 -2.06 -12.61
C ALA A 543 -14.74 -0.77 -12.37
N GLY A 544 -14.94 -0.16 -11.20
CA GLY A 544 -14.25 1.07 -10.80
C GLY A 544 -12.81 0.90 -10.32
N ILE A 545 -12.30 -0.34 -10.19
CA ILE A 545 -10.90 -0.61 -9.87
C ILE A 545 -9.95 -0.26 -11.03
N ALA A 546 -8.71 0.08 -10.70
CA ALA A 546 -7.74 0.67 -11.64
C ALA A 546 -6.44 -0.16 -11.69
N PRO A 547 -6.22 -0.98 -12.73
CA PRO A 547 -5.03 -1.82 -12.83
C PRO A 547 -3.74 -1.02 -13.03
N SER A 548 -2.67 -1.50 -12.41
CA SER A 548 -1.29 -1.04 -12.55
C SER A 548 -0.28 -2.20 -12.47
N GLY A 549 -0.70 -3.38 -12.96
CA GLY A 549 0.13 -4.58 -13.08
C GLY A 549 -0.33 -5.80 -12.26
N GLN A 550 -1.40 -5.69 -11.47
CA GLN A 550 -1.87 -6.76 -10.56
C GLN A 550 -2.58 -7.93 -11.27
N GLY A 551 -2.95 -7.78 -12.55
CA GLY A 551 -3.68 -8.81 -13.29
C GLY A 551 -5.20 -8.72 -13.17
N HIS A 552 -5.77 -7.53 -12.97
CA HIS A 552 -7.22 -7.36 -12.74
C HIS A 552 -8.09 -7.83 -13.92
N GLU A 553 -7.62 -7.70 -15.17
CA GLU A 553 -8.41 -8.16 -16.33
C GLU A 553 -8.56 -9.68 -16.29
N THR A 554 -7.48 -10.38 -15.94
CA THR A 554 -7.49 -11.83 -15.77
C THR A 554 -8.31 -12.25 -14.55
N MET A 555 -8.11 -11.58 -13.42
CA MET A 555 -8.82 -11.85 -12.17
C MET A 555 -10.35 -11.70 -12.30
N LEU A 556 -10.83 -10.57 -12.83
CA LEU A 556 -12.27 -10.34 -12.99
C LEU A 556 -12.89 -11.30 -14.00
N ALA A 557 -12.18 -11.62 -15.09
CA ALA A 557 -12.64 -12.59 -16.06
C ALA A 557 -12.86 -13.97 -15.42
N GLN A 558 -11.92 -14.43 -14.57
CA GLN A 558 -12.07 -15.70 -13.86
C GLN A 558 -13.26 -15.71 -12.90
N ILE A 559 -13.43 -14.65 -12.11
CA ILE A 559 -14.52 -14.54 -11.12
C ILE A 559 -15.90 -14.58 -11.81
N VAL A 560 -16.06 -13.81 -12.88
CA VAL A 560 -17.32 -13.75 -13.64
C VAL A 560 -17.55 -15.03 -14.44
N ALA A 561 -16.51 -15.59 -15.06
CA ALA A 561 -16.62 -16.85 -15.78
C ALA A 561 -17.04 -18.01 -14.86
N ASP A 562 -16.53 -18.05 -13.63
CA ASP A 562 -16.95 -19.05 -12.64
C ASP A 562 -18.44 -18.91 -12.27
N GLU A 563 -18.92 -17.68 -12.02
CA GLU A 563 -20.32 -17.44 -11.63
C GLU A 563 -21.29 -17.73 -12.79
N LEU A 564 -20.89 -17.43 -14.04
CA LEU A 564 -21.70 -17.61 -15.24
C LEU A 564 -21.47 -18.93 -15.96
N ARG A 565 -20.59 -19.80 -15.44
CA ARG A 565 -20.20 -21.10 -16.04
C ARG A 565 -19.74 -20.97 -17.49
N LEU A 566 -18.96 -19.93 -17.78
CA LEU A 566 -18.42 -19.65 -19.10
C LEU A 566 -16.93 -20.02 -19.19
N PRO A 567 -16.40 -20.28 -20.39
CA PRO A 567 -14.96 -20.20 -20.63
C PRO A 567 -14.45 -18.82 -20.25
N VAL A 568 -13.25 -18.74 -19.68
CA VAL A 568 -12.70 -17.46 -19.21
C VAL A 568 -12.65 -16.50 -20.39
N GLU A 569 -12.10 -16.94 -21.53
CA GLU A 569 -11.94 -16.20 -22.79
C GLU A 569 -13.19 -15.49 -23.31
N ASP A 570 -14.39 -15.99 -22.98
CA ASP A 570 -15.67 -15.39 -23.41
C ASP A 570 -16.08 -14.17 -22.57
N VAL A 571 -15.34 -13.89 -21.49
CA VAL A 571 -15.51 -12.71 -20.65
C VAL A 571 -14.51 -11.63 -21.05
N VAL A 572 -14.99 -10.48 -21.49
CA VAL A 572 -14.19 -9.29 -21.85
C VAL A 572 -14.22 -8.31 -20.68
N VAL A 573 -13.05 -7.88 -20.21
CA VAL A 573 -12.94 -6.93 -19.10
C VAL A 573 -12.51 -5.55 -19.62
N ARG A 574 -13.18 -4.49 -19.19
CA ARG A 574 -12.89 -3.10 -19.56
C ARG A 574 -12.84 -2.22 -18.32
N LEU A 575 -11.64 -1.74 -17.97
CA LEU A 575 -11.40 -0.94 -16.76
C LEU A 575 -10.88 0.45 -17.12
N GLY A 576 -10.94 1.36 -16.15
CA GLY A 576 -10.18 2.60 -16.18
C GLY A 576 -10.78 3.76 -16.97
N ASP A 577 -12.00 3.64 -17.50
CA ASP A 577 -12.68 4.74 -18.22
C ASP A 577 -13.89 5.22 -17.41
N THR A 578 -13.83 6.47 -16.94
CA THR A 578 -14.88 7.03 -16.07
C THR A 578 -16.24 7.23 -16.77
N ASP A 579 -16.29 7.10 -18.10
CA ASP A 579 -17.57 7.08 -18.82
C ASP A 579 -18.24 5.70 -18.83
N ARG A 580 -17.47 4.64 -18.62
CA ARG A 580 -17.97 3.26 -18.69
C ARG A 580 -18.50 2.75 -17.36
N VAL A 581 -18.07 3.34 -16.26
CA VAL A 581 -18.51 3.01 -14.91
C VAL A 581 -18.76 4.31 -14.13
N ARG A 582 -19.96 4.42 -13.53
CA ARG A 582 -20.46 5.70 -13.00
C ARG A 582 -19.59 6.29 -11.88
N TRP A 583 -18.94 5.41 -11.11
CA TRP A 583 -18.10 5.73 -9.97
C TRP A 583 -17.19 4.52 -9.65
N GLY A 584 -16.06 4.78 -9.00
CA GLY A 584 -15.15 3.75 -8.49
C GLY A 584 -14.20 4.31 -7.44
N ALA A 585 -13.88 3.49 -6.44
CA ALA A 585 -12.90 3.91 -5.42
C ALA A 585 -11.45 3.69 -5.88
N GLY A 586 -11.23 2.93 -6.96
CA GLY A 586 -9.89 2.63 -7.47
C GLY A 586 -9.20 1.47 -6.76
N THR A 587 -7.88 1.37 -6.94
CA THR A 587 -7.06 0.26 -6.44
C THR A 587 -6.10 0.72 -5.35
N MET A 588 -6.36 0.28 -4.12
CA MET A 588 -5.57 0.55 -2.91
C MET A 588 -5.83 -0.50 -1.82
N ALA A 589 -5.07 -0.49 -0.72
CA ALA A 589 -5.35 -1.27 0.50
C ALA A 589 -5.76 -2.73 0.24
N SER A 590 -5.07 -3.36 -0.72
CA SER A 590 -5.35 -4.70 -1.25
C SER A 590 -6.84 -5.01 -1.50
N ARG A 591 -7.65 -4.03 -1.91
CA ARG A 591 -9.13 -4.13 -2.00
C ARG A 591 -9.69 -4.74 -3.28
N SER A 592 -8.88 -4.82 -4.34
CA SER A 592 -9.42 -5.07 -5.69
C SER A 592 -10.05 -6.45 -5.85
N ALA A 593 -9.51 -7.49 -5.23
CA ALA A 593 -10.10 -8.83 -5.26
C ALA A 593 -11.30 -8.95 -4.31
N SER A 594 -11.17 -8.48 -3.06
CA SER A 594 -12.22 -8.61 -2.04
C SER A 594 -13.46 -7.74 -2.30
N VAL A 595 -13.27 -6.50 -2.77
CA VAL A 595 -14.36 -5.55 -3.02
C VAL A 595 -14.73 -5.47 -4.49
N GLY A 596 -13.74 -5.24 -5.37
CA GLY A 596 -14.00 -5.17 -6.82
C GLY A 596 -14.41 -6.51 -7.42
N GLY A 597 -13.74 -7.59 -7.03
CA GLY A 597 -14.13 -8.96 -7.38
C GLY A 597 -15.50 -9.32 -6.79
N GLY A 598 -15.75 -8.97 -5.53
CA GLY A 598 -17.06 -9.14 -4.89
C GLY A 598 -18.19 -8.44 -5.64
N ALA A 599 -18.00 -7.17 -6.04
CA ALA A 599 -18.96 -6.43 -6.85
C ALA A 599 -19.24 -7.13 -8.20
N ALA A 600 -18.20 -7.58 -8.89
CA ALA A 600 -18.33 -8.28 -10.17
C ALA A 600 -19.04 -9.63 -10.04
N ARG A 601 -18.75 -10.39 -8.99
CA ARG A 601 -19.43 -11.66 -8.66
C ARG A 601 -20.93 -11.43 -8.45
N LEU A 602 -21.29 -10.45 -7.63
CA LEU A 602 -22.69 -10.13 -7.33
C LEU A 602 -23.43 -9.62 -8.57
N ALA A 603 -22.79 -8.78 -9.39
CA ALA A 603 -23.36 -8.34 -10.66
C ALA A 603 -23.56 -9.51 -11.64
N ALA A 604 -22.60 -10.44 -11.74
CA ALA A 604 -22.74 -11.65 -12.54
C ALA A 604 -23.87 -12.56 -12.03
N ARG A 605 -24.03 -12.68 -10.71
CA ARG A 605 -25.11 -13.45 -10.08
C ARG A 605 -26.50 -12.87 -10.40
N GLU A 606 -26.66 -11.56 -10.27
CA GLU A 606 -27.90 -10.87 -10.62
C GLU A 606 -28.22 -11.01 -12.12
N LEU A 607 -27.21 -10.88 -12.98
CA LEU A 607 -27.33 -11.13 -14.42
C LEU A 607 -27.81 -12.56 -14.71
N ARG A 608 -27.23 -13.57 -14.04
CA ARG A 608 -27.68 -14.98 -14.14
C ARG A 608 -29.14 -15.13 -13.72
N GLY A 609 -29.56 -14.47 -12.65
CA GLY A 609 -30.96 -14.48 -12.20
C GLY A 609 -31.93 -13.89 -13.23
N ARG A 610 -31.53 -12.79 -13.91
CA ARG A 610 -32.29 -12.21 -15.04
C ARG A 610 -32.35 -13.15 -16.23
N ALA A 611 -31.22 -13.77 -16.57
CA ALA A 611 -31.11 -14.71 -17.68
C ALA A 611 -31.97 -15.96 -17.48
N LEU A 612 -32.00 -16.51 -16.26
CA LEU A 612 -32.87 -17.65 -15.89
C LEU A 612 -34.35 -17.35 -16.12
N ARG A 613 -34.81 -16.14 -15.77
CA ARG A 613 -36.21 -15.72 -16.02
C ARG A 613 -36.54 -15.64 -17.51
N VAL A 614 -35.61 -15.13 -18.32
CA VAL A 614 -35.80 -15.08 -19.78
C VAL A 614 -35.77 -16.49 -20.38
N ALA A 615 -34.85 -17.34 -19.95
CA ALA A 615 -34.77 -18.74 -20.38
C ALA A 615 -36.02 -19.54 -20.00
N ALA A 616 -36.56 -19.33 -18.79
CA ALA A 616 -37.82 -19.94 -18.34
C ALA A 616 -38.99 -19.56 -19.24
N SER A 617 -39.08 -18.29 -19.64
CA SER A 617 -40.09 -17.83 -20.60
C SER A 617 -39.92 -18.47 -21.98
N LEU A 618 -38.69 -18.70 -22.45
CA LEU A 618 -38.42 -19.36 -23.74
C LEU A 618 -38.72 -20.86 -23.71
N LEU A 619 -38.47 -21.52 -22.58
CA LEU A 619 -38.71 -22.95 -22.37
C LEU A 619 -40.16 -23.28 -21.97
N GLY A 620 -40.96 -22.26 -21.64
CA GLY A 620 -42.35 -22.42 -21.23
C GLY A 620 -42.52 -23.12 -19.87
N VAL A 621 -41.60 -22.89 -18.94
CA VAL A 621 -41.58 -23.52 -17.60
C VAL A 621 -41.38 -22.47 -16.49
N PRO A 622 -41.70 -22.79 -15.22
CA PRO A 622 -41.33 -21.95 -14.08
C PRO A 622 -39.82 -21.74 -13.97
N VAL A 623 -39.38 -20.60 -13.40
CA VAL A 623 -37.95 -20.29 -13.23
C VAL A 623 -37.22 -21.31 -12.34
N THR A 624 -37.92 -21.91 -11.39
CA THR A 624 -37.40 -22.99 -10.51
C THR A 624 -37.05 -24.26 -11.29
N ASP A 625 -37.60 -24.41 -12.49
CA ASP A 625 -37.41 -25.58 -13.34
C ASP A 625 -36.35 -25.34 -14.41
N VAL A 626 -35.59 -24.23 -14.31
CA VAL A 626 -34.46 -23.91 -15.19
C VAL A 626 -33.17 -23.86 -14.40
N THR A 627 -32.11 -24.44 -14.95
CA THR A 627 -30.76 -24.39 -14.41
C THR A 627 -29.76 -23.93 -15.47
N LEU A 628 -28.66 -23.35 -15.01
CA LEU A 628 -27.49 -23.10 -15.83
C LEU A 628 -26.64 -24.38 -15.86
N THR A 629 -26.54 -25.01 -17.03
CA THR A 629 -25.80 -26.25 -17.27
C THR A 629 -24.77 -26.06 -18.38
N GLY A 630 -23.50 -26.36 -18.09
CA GLY A 630 -22.40 -25.98 -18.98
C GLY A 630 -22.45 -24.48 -19.26
N THR A 631 -22.47 -24.10 -20.55
CA THR A 631 -22.50 -22.71 -21.02
C THR A 631 -23.90 -22.21 -21.41
N GLY A 632 -24.98 -22.90 -21.00
CA GLY A 632 -26.35 -22.54 -21.39
C GLY A 632 -27.41 -22.91 -20.36
N PHE A 633 -28.66 -22.59 -20.68
CA PHE A 633 -29.80 -22.74 -19.79
C PHE A 633 -30.67 -23.91 -20.24
N ALA A 634 -30.99 -24.83 -19.34
CA ALA A 634 -31.80 -25.99 -19.64
C ALA A 634 -32.80 -26.25 -18.53
N ARG A 635 -33.81 -27.08 -18.82
CA ARG A 635 -34.74 -27.56 -17.80
C ARG A 635 -34.01 -28.45 -16.79
N THR A 636 -34.38 -28.36 -15.53
CA THR A 636 -33.80 -29.18 -14.44
C THR A 636 -34.07 -30.67 -14.62
N ASP A 637 -35.18 -31.02 -15.27
CA ASP A 637 -35.54 -32.40 -15.65
C ASP A 637 -34.72 -32.98 -16.82
N GLY A 638 -33.84 -32.17 -17.43
CA GLY A 638 -33.00 -32.58 -18.57
C GLY A 638 -33.74 -32.70 -19.90
N THR A 639 -35.01 -32.29 -19.96
CA THR A 639 -35.80 -32.31 -21.20
C THR A 639 -35.66 -30.99 -21.99
N GLY A 640 -35.89 -31.06 -23.31
CA GLY A 640 -35.87 -29.87 -24.17
C GLY A 640 -34.47 -29.39 -24.57
N PRO A 641 -34.37 -28.24 -25.26
CA PRO A 641 -33.10 -27.70 -25.74
C PRO A 641 -32.31 -27.01 -24.63
N VAL A 642 -30.99 -26.95 -24.78
CA VAL A 642 -30.11 -26.06 -24.00
C VAL A 642 -30.03 -24.73 -24.73
N LEU A 643 -30.53 -23.66 -24.11
CA LEU A 643 -30.52 -22.30 -24.66
C LEU A 643 -29.15 -21.65 -24.40
N PRO A 644 -28.39 -21.25 -25.44
CA PRO A 644 -27.15 -20.52 -25.25
C PRO A 644 -27.41 -19.08 -24.81
N TRP A 645 -26.44 -18.45 -24.14
CA TRP A 645 -26.52 -17.05 -23.69
C TRP A 645 -26.97 -16.07 -24.78
N ARG A 646 -26.48 -16.22 -26.02
CA ARG A 646 -26.88 -15.39 -27.17
C ARG A 646 -28.39 -15.43 -27.46
N GLU A 647 -29.04 -16.58 -27.27
CA GLU A 647 -30.46 -16.74 -27.54
C GLU A 647 -31.30 -16.05 -26.46
N VAL A 648 -30.88 -16.21 -25.20
CA VAL A 648 -31.46 -15.53 -24.05
C VAL A 648 -31.30 -14.01 -24.17
N ALA A 649 -30.11 -13.51 -24.54
CA ALA A 649 -29.86 -12.08 -24.73
C ALA A 649 -30.72 -11.47 -25.88
N ARG A 650 -30.80 -12.16 -27.02
CA ARG A 650 -31.67 -11.75 -28.14
C ARG A 650 -33.15 -11.74 -27.76
N ALA A 651 -33.60 -12.73 -27.00
CA ALA A 651 -34.97 -12.80 -26.53
C ALA A 651 -35.29 -11.64 -25.58
N HIS A 652 -34.39 -11.34 -24.64
CA HIS A 652 -34.54 -10.20 -23.73
C HIS A 652 -34.69 -8.88 -24.50
N ARG A 653 -33.84 -8.63 -25.50
CA ARG A 653 -33.90 -7.42 -26.34
C ARG A 653 -35.19 -7.28 -27.14
N ARG A 654 -35.77 -8.39 -27.57
CA ARG A 654 -37.02 -8.43 -28.37
C ARG A 654 -38.27 -8.33 -27.51
N ALA A 655 -38.17 -8.54 -26.20
CA ALA A 655 -39.31 -8.44 -25.30
C ALA A 655 -39.86 -7.01 -25.29
N ASP A 656 -41.19 -6.89 -25.35
CA ASP A 656 -41.91 -5.62 -25.35
C ASP A 656 -41.79 -4.94 -23.97
N PRO A 657 -41.25 -3.70 -23.89
CA PRO A 657 -41.12 -2.98 -22.62
C PRO A 657 -42.48 -2.64 -21.97
N ASP A 658 -43.59 -2.65 -22.72
CA ASP A 658 -44.92 -2.30 -22.22
C ASP A 658 -45.72 -3.50 -21.67
N ARG A 659 -45.14 -4.70 -21.64
CA ARG A 659 -45.80 -5.88 -21.05
C ARG A 659 -45.78 -5.76 -19.52
N PRO A 660 -46.94 -5.64 -18.83
CA PRO A 660 -46.96 -5.56 -17.37
C PRO A 660 -46.37 -6.85 -16.78
N ALA A 661 -45.43 -6.67 -15.84
CA ALA A 661 -44.91 -7.78 -15.05
C ALA A 661 -46.10 -8.47 -14.38
N GLY A 662 -46.33 -9.74 -14.74
CA GLY A 662 -47.26 -10.59 -14.01
C GLY A 662 -46.85 -10.60 -12.55
N SER A 663 -47.83 -10.39 -11.67
CA SER A 663 -47.69 -10.44 -10.22
C SER A 663 -47.20 -11.82 -9.78
N ASP A 664 -45.89 -11.99 -9.65
CA ASP A 664 -45.30 -13.05 -8.85
C ASP A 664 -44.38 -12.41 -7.82
N ASP A 665 -44.91 -12.38 -6.60
CA ASP A 665 -44.23 -12.12 -5.34
C ASP A 665 -43.17 -13.20 -5.13
N GLY A 666 -41.93 -12.90 -5.49
CA GLY A 666 -40.83 -13.86 -5.57
C GLY A 666 -39.57 -13.34 -4.89
N GLY A 667 -39.61 -13.29 -3.55
CA GLY A 667 -38.46 -13.45 -2.67
C GLY A 667 -37.31 -12.45 -2.84
N ARG A 668 -37.33 -11.39 -2.02
CA ARG A 668 -36.09 -10.72 -1.60
C ARG A 668 -35.24 -11.79 -0.92
N THR A 669 -34.16 -12.25 -1.56
CA THR A 669 -33.12 -13.00 -0.87
C THR A 669 -32.37 -12.04 0.04
N GLU A 670 -32.83 -11.92 1.27
CA GLU A 670 -32.01 -11.49 2.40
C GLU A 670 -31.10 -12.65 2.80
N ALA A 671 -29.81 -12.49 2.53
CA ALA A 671 -28.68 -13.00 3.31
C ALA A 671 -27.47 -13.21 2.39
N GLU A 672 -26.77 -12.12 2.07
CA GLU A 672 -25.34 -12.19 1.79
C GLU A 672 -24.70 -11.01 2.53
N THR A 673 -23.61 -11.28 3.22
CA THR A 673 -22.92 -10.44 4.21
C THR A 673 -22.35 -9.14 3.61
N GLY A 674 -23.23 -8.17 3.36
CA GLY A 674 -22.92 -6.85 2.81
C GLY A 674 -24.17 -6.17 2.28
N THR A 675 -24.25 -4.83 2.31
CA THR A 675 -25.38 -4.10 1.70
C THR A 675 -25.09 -3.90 0.21
N GLY A 676 -25.40 -4.90 -0.60
CA GLY A 676 -25.52 -4.71 -2.04
C GLY A 676 -26.75 -3.85 -2.32
N THR A 677 -26.54 -2.60 -2.76
CA THR A 677 -27.66 -1.82 -3.29
C THR A 677 -27.68 -2.00 -4.80
N THR A 678 -28.75 -2.61 -5.29
CA THR A 678 -29.12 -2.44 -6.68
C THR A 678 -29.48 -0.97 -6.85
N GLY A 679 -28.94 -0.30 -7.85
CA GLY A 679 -29.39 1.05 -8.15
C GLY A 679 -30.88 1.00 -8.45
N GLU A 680 -31.73 1.53 -7.57
CA GLU A 680 -33.08 1.96 -7.90
C GLU A 680 -32.99 3.23 -8.76
N GLY A 681 -32.35 3.09 -9.92
CA GLY A 681 -32.20 4.11 -10.93
C GLY A 681 -32.88 3.62 -12.18
N ALA A 682 -34.18 3.89 -12.28
CA ALA A 682 -34.98 3.81 -13.49
C ALA A 682 -34.99 2.46 -14.23
N GLN A 683 -36.13 1.76 -14.18
CA GLN A 683 -36.57 0.84 -15.26
C GLN A 683 -36.84 1.63 -16.56
N THR A 684 -35.91 2.45 -17.02
CA THR A 684 -35.99 3.13 -18.32
C THR A 684 -35.46 2.20 -19.40
N GLY A 685 -36.33 1.34 -19.94
CA GLY A 685 -36.18 0.79 -21.30
C GLY A 685 -34.83 0.15 -21.69
N GLU A 686 -34.06 -0.41 -20.74
CA GLU A 686 -32.80 -1.07 -21.07
C GLU A 686 -33.07 -2.30 -21.95
N ARG A 687 -32.68 -2.22 -23.22
CA ARG A 687 -32.77 -3.31 -24.21
C ARG A 687 -31.63 -4.34 -24.10
N GLU A 688 -30.73 -4.15 -23.13
CA GLU A 688 -29.55 -5.00 -22.91
C GLU A 688 -29.74 -5.86 -21.66
N LEU A 689 -29.34 -7.13 -21.76
CA LEU A 689 -29.31 -8.02 -20.60
C LEU A 689 -28.08 -7.68 -19.75
N ALA A 690 -28.27 -6.84 -18.73
CA ALA A 690 -27.21 -6.34 -17.87
C ALA A 690 -27.60 -6.35 -16.39
N ALA A 691 -26.60 -6.27 -15.51
CA ALA A 691 -26.74 -6.03 -14.08
C ALA A 691 -25.60 -5.15 -13.58
N GLU A 692 -25.90 -4.25 -12.66
CA GLU A 692 -24.93 -3.34 -12.04
C GLU A 692 -25.12 -3.37 -10.53
N VAL A 693 -24.03 -3.63 -9.79
CA VAL A 693 -24.06 -3.80 -8.34
C VAL A 693 -22.98 -2.96 -7.69
N GLU A 694 -23.42 -2.14 -6.74
CA GLU A 694 -22.53 -1.48 -5.79
C GLU A 694 -22.39 -2.35 -4.55
N PHE A 695 -21.16 -2.77 -4.27
CA PHE A 695 -20.86 -3.67 -3.16
C PHE A 695 -20.04 -2.94 -2.09
N ARG A 696 -20.59 -2.88 -0.88
CA ARG A 696 -19.89 -2.46 0.34
C ARG A 696 -19.75 -3.67 1.27
N PRO A 697 -18.52 -4.10 1.61
CA PRO A 697 -18.31 -5.14 2.60
C PRO A 697 -18.91 -4.73 3.96
N ALA A 698 -19.55 -5.67 4.66
CA ALA A 698 -20.11 -5.40 6.00
C ALA A 698 -19.04 -5.26 7.09
N GLY A 699 -17.83 -5.74 6.83
CA GLY A 699 -16.70 -5.67 7.75
C GLY A 699 -15.38 -5.63 6.98
N THR A 700 -14.26 -5.66 7.72
CA THR A 700 -12.91 -5.57 7.16
C THR A 700 -12.31 -6.98 7.06
N PRO A 701 -11.93 -7.47 5.86
CA PRO A 701 -11.15 -8.69 5.74
C PRO A 701 -9.71 -8.49 6.19
N PHE A 702 -9.16 -9.40 7.00
CA PHE A 702 -7.76 -9.33 7.45
C PHE A 702 -6.91 -10.42 6.82
N GLY A 703 -6.08 -10.03 5.85
CA GLY A 703 -5.04 -10.91 5.30
C GLY A 703 -3.88 -11.02 6.30
N TYR A 704 -3.21 -12.16 6.36
CA TYR A 704 -2.11 -12.36 7.30
C TYR A 704 -1.09 -13.33 6.73
N GLY A 705 0.12 -13.32 7.27
CA GLY A 705 1.20 -14.15 6.71
C GLY A 705 2.41 -14.23 7.61
N VAL A 706 3.26 -15.21 7.33
CA VAL A 706 4.53 -15.46 8.00
C VAL A 706 5.64 -15.50 6.95
N HIS A 707 6.64 -14.66 7.15
CA HIS A 707 7.86 -14.67 6.37
C HIS A 707 9.02 -15.21 7.20
N VAL A 708 9.87 -16.01 6.55
CA VAL A 708 11.12 -16.52 7.11
C VAL A 708 12.26 -16.09 6.19
N SER A 709 13.18 -15.27 6.70
CA SER A 709 14.36 -14.82 5.97
C SER A 709 15.62 -15.48 6.54
N VAL A 710 16.49 -15.93 5.65
CA VAL A 710 17.81 -16.47 6.00
C VAL A 710 18.86 -15.64 5.29
N VAL A 711 19.77 -15.05 6.06
CA VAL A 711 20.83 -14.17 5.57
C VAL A 711 22.20 -14.59 6.08
N GLU A 712 23.23 -14.26 5.33
CA GLU A 712 24.60 -14.20 5.83
C GLU A 712 25.03 -12.73 5.97
N VAL A 713 25.85 -12.44 6.98
CA VAL A 713 26.44 -11.10 7.19
C VAL A 713 27.96 -11.20 7.15
N ASP A 714 28.58 -10.50 6.21
CA ASP A 714 30.03 -10.37 6.15
C ASP A 714 30.54 -9.46 7.28
N PRO A 715 31.28 -9.98 8.28
CA PRO A 715 31.77 -9.16 9.37
C PRO A 715 32.88 -8.19 8.98
N GLY A 716 33.49 -8.34 7.79
CA GLY A 716 34.55 -7.45 7.28
C GLY A 716 34.01 -6.27 6.48
N THR A 717 32.89 -6.43 5.78
CA THR A 717 32.32 -5.39 4.90
C THR A 717 30.94 -4.89 5.35
N GLY A 718 30.25 -5.62 6.23
CA GLY A 718 28.86 -5.38 6.60
C GLY A 718 27.86 -5.79 5.52
N ALA A 719 28.32 -6.40 4.42
CA ALA A 719 27.43 -6.86 3.36
C ALA A 719 26.46 -7.93 3.88
N VAL A 720 25.17 -7.76 3.57
CA VAL A 720 24.12 -8.73 3.85
C VAL A 720 23.82 -9.50 2.57
N VAL A 721 23.86 -10.84 2.65
CA VAL A 721 23.55 -11.73 1.53
C VAL A 721 22.26 -12.49 1.83
N PRO A 722 21.13 -12.16 1.17
CA PRO A 722 19.91 -12.94 1.27
C PRO A 722 20.09 -14.32 0.64
N LEU A 723 19.96 -15.39 1.43
CA LEU A 723 20.13 -16.76 0.95
C LEU A 723 18.78 -17.39 0.59
N ARG A 724 17.82 -17.29 1.53
CA ARG A 724 16.50 -17.90 1.40
C ARG A 724 15.44 -16.94 1.92
N HIS A 725 14.30 -16.90 1.26
CA HIS A 725 13.12 -16.23 1.76
C HIS A 725 11.90 -17.10 1.47
N LEU A 726 11.18 -17.44 2.54
CA LEU A 726 9.91 -18.12 2.46
C LEU A 726 8.80 -17.15 2.85
N ALA A 727 7.74 -17.11 2.07
CA ALA A 727 6.50 -16.41 2.38
C ALA A 727 5.37 -17.44 2.42
N LEU A 728 4.63 -17.47 3.53
CA LEU A 728 3.39 -18.23 3.66
C LEU A 728 2.29 -17.27 4.07
N ASP A 729 1.44 -16.92 3.10
CA ASP A 729 0.36 -15.96 3.30
C ASP A 729 -1.01 -16.69 3.30
N ASP A 730 -1.95 -16.17 4.06
CA ASP A 730 -3.37 -16.56 4.02
C ASP A 730 -4.20 -15.34 3.59
N CYS A 731 -4.60 -15.37 2.32
CA CYS A 731 -5.51 -14.39 1.74
C CYS A 731 -6.92 -14.95 1.54
N GLY A 732 -7.31 -15.96 2.34
CA GLY A 732 -8.57 -16.67 2.15
C GLY A 732 -8.59 -17.40 0.81
N THR A 733 -9.69 -17.30 0.06
CA THR A 733 -9.75 -17.95 -1.25
C THR A 733 -8.78 -17.32 -2.24
N VAL A 734 -7.90 -18.12 -2.83
CA VAL A 734 -6.99 -17.68 -3.91
C VAL A 734 -7.74 -17.66 -5.23
N VAL A 735 -7.88 -16.46 -5.82
CA VAL A 735 -8.51 -16.31 -7.15
C VAL A 735 -7.62 -16.88 -8.25
N ASN A 736 -6.32 -16.55 -8.23
CA ASN A 736 -5.33 -17.04 -9.19
C ASN A 736 -3.95 -17.16 -8.51
N PRO A 737 -3.39 -18.37 -8.38
CA PRO A 737 -2.13 -18.59 -7.68
C PRO A 737 -0.90 -18.00 -8.40
N LEU A 738 -0.93 -17.84 -9.73
CA LEU A 738 0.17 -17.19 -10.47
C LEU A 738 0.23 -15.69 -10.19
N LEU A 739 -0.93 -15.03 -10.14
CA LEU A 739 -1.02 -13.61 -9.80
C LEU A 739 -0.59 -13.36 -8.35
N LEU A 740 -1.04 -14.21 -7.42
CA LEU A 740 -0.64 -14.16 -6.02
C LEU A 740 0.89 -14.27 -5.86
N ALA A 741 1.50 -15.31 -6.44
CA ALA A 741 2.94 -15.51 -6.38
C ALA A 741 3.72 -14.30 -6.93
N GLY A 742 3.25 -13.72 -8.04
CA GLY A 742 3.85 -12.50 -8.62
C GLY A 742 3.77 -11.28 -7.70
N GLN A 743 2.65 -11.07 -7.01
CA GLN A 743 2.51 -9.97 -6.05
C GLN A 743 3.45 -10.13 -4.85
N VAL A 744 3.55 -11.34 -4.30
CA VAL A 744 4.43 -11.64 -3.17
C VAL A 744 5.91 -11.49 -3.56
N HIS A 745 6.32 -11.98 -4.74
CA HIS A 745 7.68 -11.77 -5.25
C HIS A 745 8.03 -10.27 -5.34
N GLY A 746 7.14 -9.46 -5.92
CA GLY A 746 7.34 -8.01 -6.00
C GLY A 746 7.40 -7.34 -4.61
N GLY A 747 6.54 -7.76 -3.68
CA GLY A 747 6.55 -7.29 -2.29
C GLY A 747 7.87 -7.60 -1.56
N ILE A 748 8.44 -8.78 -1.78
CA ILE A 748 9.74 -9.16 -1.20
C ILE A 748 10.88 -8.34 -1.79
N GLY A 749 10.81 -7.95 -3.07
CA GLY A 749 11.72 -6.96 -3.65
C GLY A 749 11.67 -5.64 -2.87
N PHE A 750 10.47 -5.11 -2.61
CA PHE A 750 10.32 -3.92 -1.76
C PHE A 750 10.87 -4.14 -0.34
N ALA A 751 10.64 -5.30 0.27
CA ALA A 751 11.18 -5.61 1.60
C ALA A 751 12.72 -5.53 1.64
N ILE A 752 13.40 -6.03 0.60
CA ILE A 752 14.86 -5.93 0.48
C ILE A 752 15.29 -4.47 0.32
N GLY A 753 14.57 -3.70 -0.48
CA GLY A 753 14.79 -2.25 -0.63
C GLY A 753 14.70 -1.52 0.71
N ASP A 754 13.56 -1.65 1.38
CA ASP A 754 13.25 -1.02 2.68
C ASP A 754 14.24 -1.45 3.78
N ALA A 755 14.60 -2.74 3.82
CA ALA A 755 15.45 -3.28 4.88
C ALA A 755 16.94 -3.07 4.65
N LEU A 756 17.46 -3.10 3.41
CA LEU A 756 18.91 -3.23 3.15
C LEU A 756 19.52 -2.13 2.29
N LEU A 757 18.79 -1.56 1.33
CA LEU A 757 19.43 -0.83 0.22
C LEU A 757 19.49 0.69 0.41
N GLY A 758 18.38 1.35 0.74
CA GLY A 758 18.44 2.80 0.84
C GLY A 758 17.20 3.47 1.36
N SER A 759 17.28 4.80 1.33
CA SER A 759 16.26 5.72 1.80
C SER A 759 16.37 7.01 1.01
N VAL A 760 15.29 7.77 0.94
CA VAL A 760 15.36 9.15 0.46
C VAL A 760 16.01 9.99 1.54
N ARG A 761 17.21 10.48 1.27
CA ARG A 761 18.01 11.23 2.23
C ARG A 761 17.94 12.72 1.94
N TYR A 762 18.03 13.51 3.00
CA TYR A 762 18.13 14.95 2.96
C TYR A 762 19.40 15.37 3.69
N THR A 763 20.06 16.40 3.20
CA THR A 763 21.15 17.08 3.91
C THR A 763 20.60 17.85 5.11
N PRO A 764 21.45 18.30 6.05
CA PRO A 764 21.00 19.11 7.19
C PRO A 764 20.31 20.43 6.81
N ASP A 765 20.63 21.00 5.65
CA ASP A 765 19.95 22.17 5.06
C ASP A 765 18.69 21.80 4.25
N GLY A 766 18.38 20.51 4.14
CA GLY A 766 17.16 19.97 3.53
C GLY A 766 17.17 19.84 2.02
N ALA A 767 18.33 19.84 1.39
CA ALA A 767 18.45 19.43 0.00
C ALA A 767 18.36 17.90 -0.09
N PRO A 768 17.59 17.34 -1.03
CA PRO A 768 17.59 15.90 -1.26
C PRO A 768 18.97 15.47 -1.77
N VAL A 769 19.49 14.36 -1.23
CA VAL A 769 20.82 13.86 -1.58
C VAL A 769 20.77 13.17 -2.95
N ASP A 770 21.37 13.82 -3.94
CA ASP A 770 21.58 13.40 -5.33
C ASP A 770 20.41 12.62 -5.98
N PRO A 771 19.27 13.28 -6.28
CA PRO A 771 18.19 12.69 -7.06
C PRO A 771 18.60 12.17 -8.44
N ALA A 772 19.68 12.71 -9.03
CA ALA A 772 20.16 12.33 -10.34
C ALA A 772 20.90 10.98 -10.33
N ALA A 773 21.59 10.65 -9.23
CA ALA A 773 22.15 9.31 -9.00
C ALA A 773 21.06 8.24 -8.80
N GLY A 774 19.81 8.65 -8.52
CA GLY A 774 18.65 7.78 -8.43
C GLY A 774 18.45 7.13 -7.06
N TYR A 775 17.49 6.21 -7.00
CA TYR A 775 17.12 5.48 -5.80
C TYR A 775 17.57 4.01 -5.90
N PRO A 776 18.22 3.45 -4.86
CA PRO A 776 18.72 2.09 -4.95
C PRO A 776 17.54 1.09 -4.93
N LEU A 777 17.48 0.25 -5.96
CA LEU A 777 16.49 -0.81 -6.10
C LEU A 777 17.19 -2.16 -6.19
N PRO A 778 16.57 -3.24 -5.67
CA PRO A 778 17.15 -4.56 -5.82
C PRO A 778 17.16 -4.96 -7.29
N THR A 779 18.30 -5.45 -7.75
CA THR A 779 18.42 -6.13 -9.04
C THR A 779 18.15 -7.61 -8.87
N ALA A 780 18.09 -8.37 -9.98
CA ALA A 780 17.92 -9.83 -9.93
C ALA A 780 18.99 -10.53 -9.07
N SER A 781 20.22 -10.01 -9.03
CA SER A 781 21.30 -10.56 -8.20
C SER A 781 21.19 -10.20 -6.71
N GLY A 782 20.38 -9.18 -6.37
CA GLY A 782 20.07 -8.82 -4.98
C GLY A 782 18.91 -9.62 -4.38
N MET A 783 18.21 -10.41 -5.19
CA MET A 783 17.12 -11.27 -4.73
C MET A 783 17.67 -12.56 -4.08
N PRO A 784 16.94 -13.18 -3.14
CA PRO A 784 17.36 -14.42 -2.51
C PRO A 784 17.48 -15.54 -3.53
N ALA A 785 18.54 -16.35 -3.43
CA ALA A 785 18.77 -17.48 -4.33
C ALA A 785 17.62 -18.52 -4.27
N GLN A 786 16.97 -18.64 -3.11
CA GLN A 786 15.81 -19.49 -2.91
C GLN A 786 14.62 -18.67 -2.40
N LEU A 787 13.76 -18.28 -3.33
CA LEU A 787 12.50 -17.61 -3.04
C LEU A 787 11.35 -18.61 -3.15
N ARG A 788 10.62 -18.82 -2.06
CA ARG A 788 9.47 -19.73 -2.00
C ARG A 788 8.23 -18.98 -1.53
N VAL A 789 7.17 -19.02 -2.33
CA VAL A 789 5.87 -18.45 -1.99
C VAL A 789 4.86 -19.57 -1.87
N HIS A 790 4.19 -19.61 -0.73
CA HIS A 790 3.16 -20.56 -0.40
C HIS A 790 1.90 -19.81 0.03
N HIS A 791 0.78 -20.51 -0.08
CA HIS A 791 -0.49 -20.08 0.48
C HIS A 791 -0.91 -21.08 1.56
N ALA A 792 -1.69 -20.64 2.54
CA ALA A 792 -2.26 -21.54 3.56
C ALA A 792 -2.95 -22.75 2.93
N ASP A 793 -2.63 -23.95 3.44
CA ASP A 793 -3.19 -25.23 2.98
C ASP A 793 -4.71 -25.29 3.24
N VAL A 794 -5.15 -24.72 4.37
CA VAL A 794 -6.57 -24.54 4.74
C VAL A 794 -6.82 -23.04 4.96
N PRO A 795 -7.31 -22.32 3.94
CA PRO A 795 -7.45 -20.87 4.02
C PRO A 795 -8.53 -20.41 4.99
N ALA A 796 -8.22 -19.41 5.82
CA ALA A 796 -9.19 -18.72 6.64
C ALA A 796 -9.99 -17.72 5.79
N ARG A 797 -11.16 -18.16 5.32
CA ARG A 797 -12.06 -17.34 4.51
C ARG A 797 -12.65 -16.20 5.33
N THR A 798 -12.78 -15.04 4.71
CA THR A 798 -13.53 -13.93 5.30
C THR A 798 -15.03 -14.15 5.14
N PRO A 799 -15.86 -13.80 6.13
CA PRO A 799 -17.30 -13.80 5.95
C PRO A 799 -17.79 -12.58 5.17
N TRP A 800 -16.95 -11.58 4.87
CA TRP A 800 -17.41 -10.27 4.36
C TRP A 800 -17.57 -10.18 2.85
N ASN A 801 -17.35 -11.25 2.10
CA ASN A 801 -17.67 -11.35 0.68
C ASN A 801 -17.96 -12.80 0.28
N ALA A 802 -18.67 -12.98 -0.83
CA ALA A 802 -19.20 -14.27 -1.26
C ALA A 802 -18.11 -15.32 -1.55
N ASP A 803 -16.93 -14.89 -1.97
CA ASP A 803 -15.84 -15.78 -2.36
C ASP A 803 -14.89 -16.08 -1.19
N GLY A 804 -15.05 -15.42 -0.04
CA GLY A 804 -14.15 -15.58 1.11
C GLY A 804 -12.73 -15.10 0.85
N VAL A 805 -12.55 -14.15 -0.07
CA VAL A 805 -11.26 -13.59 -0.51
C VAL A 805 -10.81 -12.44 0.40
N LYS A 806 -9.52 -12.39 0.73
CA LYS A 806 -8.87 -11.30 1.47
C LYS A 806 -7.80 -10.63 0.60
N GLY A 807 -7.22 -9.53 1.07
CA GLY A 807 -6.11 -8.85 0.41
C GLY A 807 -4.81 -9.66 0.45
N ALA A 808 -3.98 -9.52 -0.59
CA ALA A 808 -2.68 -10.22 -0.71
C ALA A 808 -1.58 -9.38 -1.41
N GLY A 809 -1.85 -8.11 -1.73
CA GLY A 809 -0.97 -7.30 -2.58
C GLY A 809 0.26 -6.75 -1.86
N GLU A 810 0.23 -6.73 -0.53
CA GLU A 810 1.14 -5.94 0.31
C GLU A 810 1.90 -6.79 1.33
N GLY A 811 1.43 -8.00 1.66
CA GLY A 811 2.03 -8.90 2.65
C GLY A 811 3.54 -9.11 2.49
N GLY A 812 4.00 -9.25 1.23
CA GLY A 812 5.42 -9.43 0.90
C GLY A 812 6.35 -8.33 1.42
N VAL A 813 5.92 -7.07 1.41
CA VAL A 813 6.71 -5.95 1.99
C VAL A 813 6.50 -5.85 3.50
N ILE A 814 5.29 -6.10 3.98
CA ILE A 814 4.92 -5.96 5.40
C ILE A 814 5.70 -6.98 6.25
N GLY A 815 5.51 -8.27 6.01
CA GLY A 815 6.20 -9.32 6.75
C GLY A 815 7.67 -9.47 6.35
N GLY A 816 7.97 -9.25 5.07
CA GLY A 816 9.33 -9.41 4.54
C GLY A 816 10.34 -8.46 5.16
N THR A 817 10.01 -7.17 5.34
CA THR A 817 10.92 -6.17 5.91
C THR A 817 11.32 -6.54 7.34
N ALA A 818 10.34 -6.93 8.15
CA ALA A 818 10.55 -7.37 9.52
C ALA A 818 11.40 -8.66 9.59
N ALA A 819 11.10 -9.65 8.75
CA ALA A 819 11.84 -10.90 8.68
C ALA A 819 13.32 -10.68 8.32
N ILE A 820 13.60 -9.82 7.33
CA ILE A 820 14.99 -9.50 6.93
C ILE A 820 15.71 -8.77 8.07
N ALA A 821 15.08 -7.78 8.69
CA ALA A 821 15.67 -7.04 9.81
C ALA A 821 16.00 -7.96 10.99
N ASN A 822 15.10 -8.89 11.33
CA ASN A 822 15.29 -9.90 12.36
C ASN A 822 16.41 -10.88 12.00
N ALA A 823 16.52 -11.27 10.73
CA ALA A 823 17.59 -12.16 10.27
C ALA A 823 18.96 -11.49 10.42
N VAL A 824 19.09 -10.23 10.03
CA VAL A 824 20.34 -9.46 10.21
C VAL A 824 20.66 -9.28 11.69
N ALA A 825 19.67 -8.98 12.54
CA ALA A 825 19.86 -8.86 13.98
C ALA A 825 20.37 -10.18 14.60
N ASP A 826 19.82 -11.32 14.19
CA ASP A 826 20.22 -12.65 14.64
C ASP A 826 21.63 -13.05 14.13
N ALA A 827 22.00 -12.63 12.92
CA ALA A 827 23.36 -12.80 12.39
C ALA A 827 24.40 -11.94 13.16
N ILE A 828 24.08 -10.68 13.47
CA ILE A 828 24.95 -9.81 14.27
C ILE A 828 25.14 -10.38 15.67
N ALA A 829 24.08 -10.91 16.28
CA ALA A 829 24.17 -11.61 17.56
C ALA A 829 25.05 -12.87 17.46
N ALA A 830 24.93 -13.64 16.37
CA ALA A 830 25.74 -14.82 16.10
C ALA A 830 27.24 -14.49 15.96
N ALA A 831 27.57 -13.35 15.34
CA ALA A 831 28.95 -12.94 15.06
C ALA A 831 29.79 -12.62 16.32
N ALA A 832 29.15 -12.43 17.48
CA ALA A 832 29.81 -11.98 18.70
C ALA A 832 30.34 -13.11 19.61
N GLY A 833 30.11 -14.39 19.28
CA GLY A 833 30.68 -15.56 19.97
C GLY A 833 30.21 -15.80 21.42
N THR A 834 29.63 -14.83 22.10
CA THR A 834 29.16 -14.96 23.49
C THR A 834 27.64 -15.13 23.56
N PRO A 835 27.12 -16.06 24.40
CA PRO A 835 25.72 -16.03 24.82
C PRO A 835 25.41 -14.62 25.34
N ARG A 836 24.28 -14.05 24.92
CA ARG A 836 23.80 -12.77 25.44
C ARG A 836 23.66 -12.93 26.96
N PRO A 837 24.47 -12.25 27.80
CA PRO A 837 24.21 -12.32 29.24
C PRO A 837 22.78 -11.80 29.46
N PRO A 838 22.00 -12.38 30.39
CA PRO A 838 20.76 -11.75 30.82
C PRO A 838 21.12 -10.33 31.21
N VAL A 839 20.53 -9.34 30.52
CA VAL A 839 20.85 -7.93 30.76
C VAL A 839 20.48 -7.65 32.22
N PRO A 840 21.43 -7.35 33.12
CA PRO A 840 21.14 -7.19 34.54
C PRO A 840 20.32 -5.92 34.82
N ASP A 841 20.34 -4.99 33.87
CA ASP A 841 19.60 -3.74 33.88
C ASP A 841 18.47 -3.81 32.84
N PRO A 842 17.20 -3.91 33.27
CA PRO A 842 16.02 -3.92 32.39
C PRO A 842 15.96 -2.70 31.45
N GLN A 843 16.62 -1.60 31.80
CA GLN A 843 16.59 -0.33 31.07
C GLN A 843 17.74 -0.16 30.07
N ALA A 844 18.78 -1.00 30.08
CA ALA A 844 19.91 -0.85 29.18
C ALA A 844 19.62 -1.44 27.79
N ALA A 845 19.69 -0.60 26.76
CA ALA A 845 19.70 -1.06 25.37
C ALA A 845 20.97 -1.89 25.14
N ASP A 846 20.79 -3.11 24.61
CA ASP A 846 21.91 -4.00 24.34
C ASP A 846 22.71 -3.51 23.12
N PRO A 847 24.02 -3.22 23.22
CA PRO A 847 24.79 -2.68 22.12
C PRO A 847 24.79 -3.59 20.89
N GLY A 848 24.65 -3.00 19.70
CA GLY A 848 24.51 -3.76 18.44
C GLY A 848 23.08 -4.24 18.16
N THR A 849 22.08 -3.78 18.91
CA THR A 849 20.66 -4.01 18.58
C THR A 849 20.28 -3.30 17.29
N VAL A 850 19.63 -4.01 16.37
CA VAL A 850 18.96 -3.42 15.20
C VAL A 850 17.78 -2.57 15.66
N THR A 851 17.96 -1.25 15.56
CA THR A 851 16.95 -0.23 15.94
C THR A 851 16.52 0.67 14.79
N ARG A 852 17.20 0.61 13.63
CA ARG A 852 16.87 1.46 12.49
C ARG A 852 17.01 0.73 11.17
N LEU A 853 16.15 1.08 10.23
CA LEU A 853 16.24 0.69 8.82
C LEU A 853 16.54 1.91 7.95
N PRO A 854 17.30 1.75 6.84
CA PRO A 854 17.85 0.49 6.32
C PRO A 854 19.16 0.04 6.98
N LEU A 855 19.44 -1.26 6.91
CA LEU A 855 20.67 -1.94 7.35
C LEU A 855 21.69 -2.00 6.22
N THR A 856 22.13 -0.82 5.78
CA THR A 856 23.21 -0.69 4.79
C THR A 856 24.53 -1.26 5.33
N PRO A 857 25.50 -1.61 4.47
CA PRO A 857 26.78 -2.16 4.93
C PRO A 857 27.50 -1.30 6.01
N PRO A 858 27.56 0.05 5.88
CA PRO A 858 28.10 0.89 6.95
C PRO A 858 27.35 0.77 8.28
N GLU A 859 26.03 0.66 8.24
CA GLU A 859 25.22 0.49 9.45
C GLU A 859 25.46 -0.87 10.12
N VAL A 860 25.54 -1.93 9.33
CA VAL A 860 25.85 -3.27 9.84
C VAL A 860 27.24 -3.32 10.47
N LEU A 861 28.25 -2.70 9.84
CA LEU A 861 29.59 -2.57 10.42
C LEU A 861 29.58 -1.80 11.74
N ARG A 862 28.80 -0.71 11.84
CA ARG A 862 28.62 0.05 13.09
C ARG A 862 28.05 -0.85 14.19
N LEU A 863 26.99 -1.60 13.89
CA LEU A 863 26.35 -2.50 14.85
C LEU A 863 27.28 -3.64 15.31
N LEU A 864 28.02 -4.27 14.38
CA LEU A 864 29.03 -5.27 14.70
C LEU A 864 30.15 -4.72 15.59
N SER A 865 30.60 -3.50 15.31
CA SER A 865 31.65 -2.82 16.10
C SER A 865 31.18 -2.53 17.52
N LEU A 866 29.97 -1.99 17.69
CA LEU A 866 29.35 -1.78 19.00
C LEU A 866 29.22 -3.09 19.78
N ARG A 867 28.91 -4.19 19.09
CA ARG A 867 28.77 -5.51 19.72
C ARG A 867 30.10 -6.06 20.23
N ARG A 868 31.17 -5.95 19.44
CA ARG A 868 32.53 -6.40 19.80
C ARG A 868 33.11 -5.60 20.98
N ALA A 869 32.80 -4.30 21.07
CA ALA A 869 33.27 -3.48 22.17
C ALA A 869 32.80 -4.03 23.53
N VAL A 870 31.56 -4.54 23.62
CA VAL A 870 31.00 -5.12 24.85
C VAL A 870 31.66 -6.44 25.24
N THR A 871 32.00 -7.29 24.28
CA THR A 871 32.60 -8.60 24.55
C THR A 871 34.06 -8.47 25.00
N SER A 872 34.79 -7.47 24.52
CA SER A 872 36.20 -7.24 24.85
C SER A 872 36.46 -6.68 26.27
N THR A 873 35.49 -6.01 26.90
CA THR A 873 35.68 -5.34 28.21
C THR A 873 35.27 -6.16 29.43
N GLY A 874 34.94 -7.45 29.26
CA GLY A 874 34.63 -8.35 30.39
C GLY A 874 33.50 -7.86 31.30
N GLY A 875 32.47 -7.21 30.73
CA GLY A 875 31.31 -6.72 31.49
C GLY A 875 31.57 -5.53 32.41
N ARG A 876 32.78 -4.93 32.43
CA ARG A 876 33.04 -3.68 33.15
C ARG A 876 32.86 -2.48 32.20
N ARG A 877 31.79 -1.71 32.43
CA ARG A 877 31.55 -0.43 31.76
C ARG A 877 32.70 0.56 32.04
N PRO A 878 33.10 1.42 31.08
CA PRO A 878 33.78 2.67 31.40
C PRO A 878 32.81 3.57 32.18
N LEU A 879 33.30 4.20 33.24
CA LEU A 879 32.54 5.15 34.04
C LEU A 879 32.07 6.33 33.18
N THR A 880 30.80 6.70 33.35
CA THR A 880 30.13 7.83 32.71
C THR A 880 30.81 9.16 33.05
N GLY A 881 31.33 9.84 32.03
CA GLY A 881 31.50 11.30 31.99
C GLY A 881 30.71 11.86 30.81
N PRO A 882 30.25 13.12 30.85
CA PRO A 882 29.48 13.71 29.76
C PRO A 882 30.35 13.79 28.51
N ALA A 883 29.95 13.10 27.44
CA ALA A 883 30.56 13.24 26.13
C ALA A 883 30.10 14.58 25.53
N THR A 884 31.03 15.54 25.45
CA THR A 884 30.97 16.63 24.50
C THR A 884 31.26 16.07 23.11
N GLU A 885 30.38 16.34 22.16
CA GLU A 885 30.59 16.08 20.73
C GLU A 885 31.70 17.00 20.19
N GLU A 886 32.76 16.42 19.63
CA GLU A 886 33.64 17.12 18.68
C GLU A 886 34.22 16.08 17.69
N GLU A 887 33.91 16.31 16.41
CA GLU A 887 34.60 15.95 15.15
C GLU A 887 35.04 14.50 14.86
N ASP A 888 34.31 13.79 13.97
CA ASP A 888 34.72 13.47 12.57
C ASP A 888 33.58 12.76 11.79
#